data_AF-A0A0A1UGD2-F1
#
_entry.id   AF-A0A0A1UGD2-F1
#
_cell.length_a   1.000
_cell.length_b   1.000
_cell.length_c   1.000
_cell.angle_alpha   90.00
_cell.angle_beta   90.00
_cell.angle_gamma   90.00
#
_symmetry.space_group_name_H-M   'P 1'
#
loop_
_entity.id
_entity.type
_entity.pdbx_description
1 polymer ?
#
loop_
_entity_poly.entity_id
_entity_poly.type
_entity_poly.pdbx_seq_one_letter_code
_entity_poly.pdbx_strand_id
1 'polypeptide(L)'
;MKTVTRDKEHLTTFPDEIIAQNKQVQLLSLDKNGISEIPSKISELTELTSFSISQNKISKIPSELFALKNLQRLVFAQNSISSIPEIIDSLINLTELNMCCNKLSALPASITSLTNLIKLNVISNFLTELPRNISTLSRLTYIGLSQNDFHVLPPSLFSLSGLNELDTEFNNYSVIPPEISHLSNLTRLNVRGNEIENLPNEMTCLSNLEILTVDNNPLTQITFSQKVFPKLREFNMNSTKSPKFDENEGPANIKKISAIDAGLGRLPASFSKFENLEDFDVTGNRLDKIPIVPRRVAMCRVNCNELKRIDFEENSNIQFFYGKHNTLEEIPVGLLNVTRMNACDLSWNRIKSFNPRISWIRLQVLDLSFNELSVIDMTISKLVNLKRLNLSFNSIVSVPNYISNLSSLERFYIAGNKLKDLPNEMESLVELTVLHLGENQFNEIPPVIIKIPHLLRLHICCNPIYDVNSLSVLTGLNTLDIANCYVKNCEFVNGMKELQQLCLANNYISKPPTFGENCSKLVHVDVSFNALSEMPNFENPANLAFLDCSYNDLDFFKEFNKFEVFGRKRGVLESTLDMKKKKEVVVRVDGCIRLKQYKFLNRFADLLKFRSVPTTLSTAQMCSDRDEMQDSMLCIPNFAGPDHFLLGVADGHYGVQTAYYFNVMFPDIFYEVLKKPITIEEAFKEAFEVIQCEFVKMGVKDGACVTVVFLTPLKIYTAQCGDCRAVYVTSEKAIQLCTEHEPTMKMEQKRIKKAGGFVDAAGRVSGLRVSRSVGDIENKPVLTHIPETTVYDRGSDEEYLIVASDGLWDEVTNEMAYQLLHSKRSIFRTGELASMMKDLAFISCSSDQSADNISIVLCRF
;
A
#
# COMPACT_ATOMS: atom_id res chain seq x y z
N MET A 1 -24.75 10.99 -37.14
CA MET A 1 -25.17 11.10 -35.74
C MET A 1 -24.61 12.39 -35.18
N LYS A 2 -25.45 13.32 -34.71
CA LYS A 2 -24.99 14.63 -34.21
C LYS A 2 -24.66 14.51 -32.72
N THR A 3 -23.41 14.77 -32.35
CA THR A 3 -22.90 14.62 -30.98
C THR A 3 -22.50 15.98 -30.41
N VAL A 4 -22.85 16.23 -29.17
CA VAL A 4 -22.40 17.39 -28.38
C VAL A 4 -21.78 16.88 -27.09
N THR A 5 -20.52 17.23 -26.86
CA THR A 5 -19.77 16.84 -25.66
C THR A 5 -19.15 18.10 -25.06
N ARG A 6 -19.47 18.39 -23.79
CA ARG A 6 -18.90 19.50 -23.02
C ARG A 6 -18.49 19.02 -21.63
N ASP A 7 -17.65 18.00 -21.61
CA ASP A 7 -17.19 17.37 -20.38
C ASP A 7 -16.02 18.18 -19.77
N LYS A 8 -15.91 18.20 -18.44
CA LYS A 8 -14.80 18.88 -17.72
C LYS A 8 -14.63 20.37 -18.03
N GLU A 9 -15.70 21.07 -18.36
CA GLU A 9 -15.68 22.51 -18.64
C GLU A 9 -15.97 23.37 -17.38
N HIS A 10 -16.03 22.74 -16.21
CA HIS A 10 -16.36 23.40 -14.93
C HIS A 10 -17.73 24.11 -14.93
N LEU A 11 -18.68 23.62 -15.73
CA LEU A 11 -20.01 24.20 -15.84
C LEU A 11 -20.79 24.02 -14.53
N THR A 12 -21.37 25.10 -13.99
CA THR A 12 -22.21 25.02 -12.77
C THR A 12 -23.70 24.94 -13.08
N THR A 13 -24.09 25.29 -14.30
CA THR A 13 -25.46 25.26 -14.81
C THR A 13 -25.50 24.56 -16.17
N PHE A 14 -26.67 24.03 -16.54
CA PHE A 14 -26.86 23.45 -17.86
C PHE A 14 -26.75 24.56 -18.93
N PRO A 15 -25.95 24.38 -20.00
CA PRO A 15 -25.80 25.44 -21.02
C PRO A 15 -27.04 25.57 -21.92
N ASP A 16 -27.77 26.68 -21.78
CA ASP A 16 -28.99 26.97 -22.55
C ASP A 16 -28.73 27.00 -24.07
N GLU A 17 -27.54 27.41 -24.51
CA GLU A 17 -27.22 27.43 -25.95
C GLU A 17 -27.28 26.05 -26.62
N ILE A 18 -27.07 24.96 -25.86
CA ILE A 18 -27.18 23.60 -26.40
C ILE A 18 -28.61 23.36 -26.88
N ILE A 19 -29.60 23.73 -26.08
CA ILE A 19 -31.02 23.54 -26.40
C ILE A 19 -31.43 24.45 -27.56
N ALA A 20 -30.96 25.71 -27.56
CA ALA A 20 -31.30 26.68 -28.59
C ALA A 20 -30.72 26.34 -29.97
N GLN A 21 -29.49 25.80 -30.04
CA GLN A 21 -28.73 25.65 -31.29
C GLN A 21 -28.64 24.21 -31.79
N ASN A 22 -28.95 23.21 -30.95
CA ASN A 22 -28.69 21.80 -31.26
C ASN A 22 -29.94 20.90 -31.20
N LYS A 23 -31.08 21.36 -31.74
CA LYS A 23 -32.33 20.58 -31.76
C LYS A 23 -32.24 19.19 -32.42
N GLN A 24 -31.25 18.98 -33.29
CA GLN A 24 -30.99 17.69 -33.97
C GLN A 24 -29.95 16.81 -33.25
N VAL A 25 -29.53 17.15 -32.02
CA VAL A 25 -28.54 16.37 -31.27
C VAL A 25 -29.09 14.99 -30.93
N GLN A 26 -28.27 13.97 -31.14
CA GLN A 26 -28.60 12.57 -30.85
C GLN A 26 -27.81 12.07 -29.62
N LEU A 27 -26.55 12.49 -29.48
CA LEU A 27 -25.72 12.16 -28.32
C LEU A 27 -25.32 13.43 -27.58
N LEU A 28 -25.67 13.54 -26.30
CA LEU A 28 -25.29 14.64 -25.43
C LEU A 28 -24.49 14.13 -24.23
N SER A 29 -23.31 14.70 -24.00
CA SER A 29 -22.48 14.45 -22.81
C SER A 29 -22.10 15.76 -22.13
N LEU A 30 -22.33 15.82 -20.82
CA LEU A 30 -22.01 16.95 -19.93
C LEU A 30 -21.28 16.47 -18.68
N ASP A 31 -20.47 15.43 -18.81
CA ASP A 31 -19.86 14.72 -17.69
C ASP A 31 -18.78 15.57 -16.99
N LYS A 32 -18.55 15.30 -15.70
CA LYS A 32 -17.44 15.89 -14.92
C LYS A 32 -17.52 17.42 -14.83
N ASN A 33 -18.71 17.93 -14.58
CA ASN A 33 -18.99 19.35 -14.36
C ASN A 33 -19.54 19.55 -12.94
N GLY A 34 -19.99 20.76 -12.63
CA GLY A 34 -20.65 21.12 -11.38
C GLY A 34 -22.15 21.38 -11.51
N ILE A 35 -22.80 20.84 -12.55
CA ILE A 35 -24.20 21.12 -12.89
C ILE A 35 -25.11 20.57 -11.80
N SER A 36 -26.03 21.40 -11.30
CA SER A 36 -26.94 21.05 -10.19
C SER A 36 -28.36 20.71 -10.63
N GLU A 37 -28.77 21.13 -11.82
CA GLU A 37 -30.13 20.93 -12.35
C GLU A 37 -30.14 20.66 -13.86
N ILE A 38 -31.15 19.90 -14.29
CA ILE A 38 -31.48 19.70 -15.71
C ILE A 38 -32.72 20.56 -16.00
N PRO A 39 -32.68 21.46 -16.99
CA PRO A 39 -33.80 22.36 -17.28
C PRO A 39 -34.97 21.60 -17.91
N SER A 40 -36.20 22.06 -17.66
CA SER A 40 -37.42 21.48 -18.27
C SER A 40 -37.39 21.51 -19.80
N LYS A 41 -36.72 22.50 -20.40
CA LYS A 41 -36.52 22.63 -21.85
C LYS A 41 -35.71 21.48 -22.48
N ILE A 42 -35.14 20.57 -21.69
CA ILE A 42 -34.50 19.35 -22.21
C ILE A 42 -35.43 18.54 -23.14
N SER A 43 -36.75 18.62 -22.92
CA SER A 43 -37.76 17.99 -23.77
C SER A 43 -37.77 18.48 -25.23
N GLU A 44 -37.14 19.62 -25.54
CA GLU A 44 -37.02 20.13 -26.90
C GLU A 44 -36.01 19.35 -27.76
N LEU A 45 -35.14 18.54 -27.15
CA LEU A 45 -34.14 17.72 -27.84
C LEU A 45 -34.73 16.39 -28.31
N THR A 46 -35.76 16.43 -29.16
CA THR A 46 -36.58 15.26 -29.53
C THR A 46 -35.82 14.13 -30.24
N GLU A 47 -34.68 14.45 -30.86
CA GLU A 47 -33.82 13.48 -31.56
C GLU A 47 -32.82 12.76 -30.63
N LEU A 48 -32.80 13.08 -29.34
CA LEU A 48 -31.81 12.57 -28.39
C LEU A 48 -31.99 11.05 -28.18
N THR A 49 -30.91 10.30 -28.44
CA THR A 49 -30.84 8.84 -28.24
C THR A 49 -29.91 8.46 -27.10
N SER A 50 -28.92 9.29 -26.75
CA SER A 50 -28.05 9.09 -25.58
C SER A 50 -27.84 10.38 -24.82
N PHE A 51 -27.99 10.32 -23.50
CA PHE A 51 -27.71 11.44 -22.61
C PHE A 51 -26.86 11.00 -21.41
N SER A 52 -25.71 11.65 -21.24
CA SER A 52 -24.80 11.48 -20.11
C SER A 52 -24.60 12.81 -19.39
N ILE A 53 -24.70 12.78 -18.06
CA ILE A 53 -24.40 13.92 -17.17
C ILE A 53 -23.76 13.42 -15.87
N SER A 54 -22.84 12.47 -16.01
CA SER A 54 -22.17 11.82 -14.89
C SER A 54 -21.18 12.75 -14.18
N GLN A 55 -20.84 12.48 -12.92
CA GLN A 55 -19.92 13.33 -12.13
C GLN A 55 -20.38 14.80 -12.08
N ASN A 56 -21.61 15.02 -11.64
CA ASN A 56 -22.24 16.33 -11.48
C ASN A 56 -22.92 16.41 -10.10
N LYS A 57 -23.72 17.46 -9.84
CA LYS A 57 -24.44 17.70 -8.59
C LYS A 57 -25.96 17.52 -8.74
N ILE A 58 -26.41 16.73 -9.71
CA ILE A 58 -27.84 16.53 -9.98
C ILE A 58 -28.49 15.78 -8.81
N SER A 59 -29.58 16.32 -8.27
CA SER A 59 -30.34 15.69 -7.18
C SER A 59 -31.73 15.18 -7.60
N LYS A 60 -32.27 15.70 -8.70
CA LYS A 60 -33.60 15.36 -9.21
C LYS A 60 -33.58 15.25 -10.73
N ILE A 61 -34.42 14.35 -11.27
CA ILE A 61 -34.64 14.20 -12.71
C ILE A 61 -35.97 14.90 -13.05
N PRO A 62 -35.98 15.89 -13.97
CA PRO A 62 -37.22 16.58 -14.35
C PRO A 62 -38.15 15.65 -15.14
N SER A 63 -39.46 15.82 -14.96
CA SER A 63 -40.49 15.02 -15.67
C SER A 63 -40.41 15.15 -17.19
N GLU A 64 -39.91 16.28 -17.67
CA GLU A 64 -39.81 16.64 -19.07
C GLU A 64 -38.77 15.81 -19.83
N LEU A 65 -37.77 15.26 -19.13
CA LEU A 65 -36.81 14.32 -19.72
C LEU A 65 -37.52 13.09 -20.31
N PHE A 66 -38.61 12.64 -19.65
CA PHE A 66 -39.37 11.46 -20.03
C PHE A 66 -40.26 11.68 -21.27
N ALA A 67 -40.28 12.89 -21.84
CA ALA A 67 -40.88 13.15 -23.15
C ALA A 67 -40.00 12.67 -24.32
N LEU A 68 -38.71 12.40 -24.08
CA LEU A 68 -37.72 12.03 -25.10
C LEU A 68 -37.77 10.53 -25.45
N LYS A 69 -38.80 10.12 -26.18
CA LYS A 69 -39.10 8.70 -26.50
C LYS A 69 -38.03 7.98 -27.33
N ASN A 70 -37.11 8.72 -27.95
CA ASN A 70 -36.01 8.17 -28.73
C ASN A 70 -34.79 7.75 -27.88
N LEU A 71 -34.79 8.05 -26.57
CA LEU A 71 -33.71 7.71 -25.67
C LEU A 71 -33.50 6.19 -25.59
N GLN A 72 -32.25 5.80 -25.86
CA GLN A 72 -31.74 4.44 -25.76
C GLN A 72 -30.75 4.31 -24.60
N ARG A 73 -30.02 5.39 -24.27
CA ARG A 73 -28.99 5.37 -23.23
C ARG A 73 -29.11 6.56 -22.28
N LEU A 74 -29.21 6.28 -20.99
CA LEU A 74 -29.22 7.29 -19.92
C LEU A 74 -28.13 6.97 -18.88
N VAL A 75 -27.19 7.91 -18.68
CA VAL A 75 -26.03 7.72 -17.81
C VAL A 75 -25.85 8.89 -16.86
N PHE A 76 -26.35 8.72 -15.64
CA PHE A 76 -26.36 9.76 -14.60
C PHE A 76 -25.46 9.33 -13.41
N ALA A 77 -24.38 8.61 -13.69
CA ALA A 77 -23.52 8.06 -12.65
C ALA A 77 -22.82 9.15 -11.81
N GLN A 78 -22.55 8.90 -10.53
CA GLN A 78 -21.87 9.85 -9.64
C GLN A 78 -22.59 11.21 -9.57
N ASN A 79 -23.83 11.17 -9.11
CA ASN A 79 -24.66 12.34 -8.82
C ASN A 79 -25.28 12.18 -7.42
N SER A 80 -26.29 12.98 -7.07
CA SER A 80 -27.00 12.92 -5.78
C SER A 80 -28.49 12.57 -5.93
N ILE A 81 -28.84 11.77 -6.94
CA ILE A 81 -30.24 11.44 -7.25
C ILE A 81 -30.80 10.47 -6.22
N SER A 82 -31.89 10.83 -5.56
CA SER A 82 -32.52 10.01 -4.51
C SER A 82 -33.63 9.08 -5.01
N SER A 83 -34.20 9.37 -6.18
CA SER A 83 -35.33 8.60 -6.72
C SER A 83 -35.43 8.73 -8.24
N ILE A 84 -35.89 7.67 -8.90
CA ILE A 84 -36.31 7.69 -10.31
C ILE A 84 -37.84 7.82 -10.34
N PRO A 85 -38.42 8.76 -11.11
CA PRO A 85 -39.88 8.89 -11.25
C PRO A 85 -40.56 7.66 -11.87
N GLU A 86 -41.80 7.36 -11.46
CA GLU A 86 -42.61 6.27 -12.02
C GLU A 86 -42.92 6.43 -13.52
N ILE A 87 -42.82 7.63 -14.08
CA ILE A 87 -43.00 7.87 -15.52
C ILE A 87 -41.82 7.41 -16.39
N ILE A 88 -40.84 6.69 -15.83
CA ILE A 88 -39.72 6.13 -16.59
C ILE A 88 -40.16 5.11 -17.64
N ASP A 89 -41.33 4.49 -17.47
CA ASP A 89 -41.95 3.58 -18.43
C ASP A 89 -42.25 4.21 -19.79
N SER A 90 -42.26 5.54 -19.91
CA SER A 90 -42.38 6.23 -21.20
C SER A 90 -41.17 6.02 -22.13
N LEU A 91 -40.00 5.70 -21.57
CA LEU A 91 -38.74 5.53 -22.30
C LEU A 91 -38.60 4.12 -22.87
N ILE A 92 -39.60 3.69 -23.64
CA ILE A 92 -39.75 2.31 -24.15
C ILE A 92 -38.55 1.81 -24.99
N ASN A 93 -37.72 2.71 -25.52
CA ASN A 93 -36.55 2.40 -26.34
C ASN A 93 -35.26 2.27 -25.53
N LEU A 94 -35.30 2.46 -24.21
CA LEU A 94 -34.11 2.44 -23.36
C LEU A 94 -33.48 1.05 -23.34
N THR A 95 -32.19 0.99 -23.65
CA THR A 95 -31.35 -0.23 -23.66
C THR A 95 -30.28 -0.19 -22.58
N GLU A 96 -29.84 0.99 -22.14
CA GLU A 96 -28.88 1.17 -21.05
C GLU A 96 -29.36 2.25 -20.07
N LEU A 97 -29.45 1.87 -18.79
CA LEU A 97 -29.67 2.77 -17.68
C LEU A 97 -28.54 2.63 -16.68
N ASN A 98 -27.75 3.70 -16.51
CA ASN A 98 -26.67 3.75 -15.53
C ASN A 98 -26.93 4.85 -14.51
N MET A 99 -27.21 4.43 -13.29
CA MET A 99 -27.50 5.24 -12.11
C MET A 99 -26.49 4.97 -10.99
N CYS A 100 -25.32 4.42 -11.32
CA CYS A 100 -24.27 4.06 -10.37
C CYS A 100 -23.84 5.27 -9.50
N CYS A 101 -23.50 5.05 -8.23
CA CYS A 101 -23.03 6.09 -7.30
C CYS A 101 -24.04 7.24 -7.17
N ASN A 102 -25.26 6.92 -6.73
CA ASN A 102 -26.31 7.90 -6.43
C ASN A 102 -26.88 7.62 -5.03
N LYS A 103 -28.05 8.18 -4.72
CA LYS A 103 -28.72 8.05 -3.42
C LYS A 103 -30.04 7.28 -3.52
N LEU A 104 -30.19 6.41 -4.51
CA LEU A 104 -31.44 5.68 -4.74
C LEU A 104 -31.71 4.72 -3.57
N SER A 105 -32.89 4.85 -2.95
CA SER A 105 -33.36 3.91 -1.91
C SER A 105 -34.25 2.79 -2.47
N ALA A 106 -34.85 3.01 -3.65
CA ALA A 106 -35.66 2.03 -4.36
C ALA A 106 -35.63 2.31 -5.87
N LEU A 107 -35.98 1.30 -6.67
CA LEU A 107 -36.33 1.45 -8.08
C LEU A 107 -37.86 1.54 -8.22
N PRO A 108 -38.40 2.40 -9.12
CA PRO A 108 -39.84 2.50 -9.34
C PRO A 108 -40.38 1.19 -9.91
N ALA A 109 -41.64 0.86 -9.59
CA ALA A 109 -42.25 -0.37 -10.08
C ALA A 109 -42.33 -0.40 -11.61
N SER A 110 -42.57 0.77 -12.22
CA SER A 110 -42.68 0.93 -13.67
C SER A 110 -41.40 0.64 -14.46
N ILE A 111 -40.22 0.55 -13.82
CA ILE A 111 -38.97 0.19 -14.50
C ILE A 111 -39.07 -1.16 -15.21
N THR A 112 -39.95 -2.06 -14.72
CA THR A 112 -40.20 -3.38 -15.31
C THR A 112 -40.87 -3.30 -16.69
N SER A 113 -41.39 -2.14 -17.09
CA SER A 113 -41.97 -1.91 -18.42
C SER A 113 -40.91 -1.70 -19.51
N LEU A 114 -39.65 -1.48 -19.14
CA LEU A 114 -38.53 -1.22 -20.07
C LEU A 114 -38.00 -2.52 -20.70
N THR A 115 -38.84 -3.26 -21.42
CA THR A 115 -38.50 -4.60 -21.94
C THR A 115 -37.34 -4.63 -22.95
N ASN A 116 -36.90 -3.46 -23.44
CA ASN A 116 -35.73 -3.30 -24.30
C ASN A 116 -34.40 -3.14 -23.53
N LEU A 117 -34.44 -3.05 -22.20
CA LEU A 117 -33.27 -2.83 -21.37
C LEU A 117 -32.31 -4.01 -21.43
N ILE A 118 -31.06 -3.73 -21.77
CA ILE A 118 -29.96 -4.70 -21.90
C ILE A 118 -29.01 -4.57 -20.71
N LYS A 119 -28.78 -3.33 -20.23
CA LYS A 119 -27.89 -3.04 -19.10
C LYS A 119 -28.57 -2.17 -18.06
N LEU A 120 -28.57 -2.64 -16.82
CA LEU A 120 -29.03 -1.88 -15.65
C LEU A 120 -27.88 -1.77 -14.64
N ASN A 121 -27.33 -0.59 -14.45
CA ASN A 121 -26.29 -0.35 -13.46
C ASN A 121 -26.82 0.55 -12.34
N VAL A 122 -26.94 -0.02 -11.13
CA VAL A 122 -27.38 0.68 -9.91
C VAL A 122 -26.39 0.46 -8.77
N ILE A 123 -25.11 0.20 -9.10
CA ILE A 123 -24.03 0.00 -8.15
C ILE A 123 -23.88 1.21 -7.23
N SER A 124 -23.50 1.00 -5.97
CA SER A 124 -23.25 2.05 -4.98
C SER A 124 -24.44 3.00 -4.81
N ASN A 125 -25.60 2.42 -4.47
CA ASN A 125 -26.83 3.11 -4.06
C ASN A 125 -27.33 2.53 -2.74
N PHE A 126 -28.46 2.97 -2.20
CA PHE A 126 -29.02 2.48 -0.93
C PHE A 126 -30.20 1.52 -1.14
N LEU A 127 -30.16 0.72 -2.21
CA LEU A 127 -31.24 -0.22 -2.53
C LEU A 127 -31.25 -1.39 -1.55
N THR A 128 -32.44 -1.76 -1.08
CA THR A 128 -32.66 -2.95 -0.24
C THR A 128 -33.42 -4.06 -0.96
N GLU A 129 -34.14 -3.71 -2.04
CA GLU A 129 -34.94 -4.65 -2.83
C GLU A 129 -35.02 -4.24 -4.31
N LEU A 130 -35.34 -5.22 -5.16
CA LEU A 130 -35.66 -5.01 -6.58
C LEU A 130 -37.18 -5.18 -6.78
N PRO A 131 -37.76 -4.54 -7.81
CA PRO A 131 -39.18 -4.74 -8.16
C PRO A 131 -39.53 -6.22 -8.38
N ARG A 132 -40.71 -6.63 -7.88
CA ARG A 132 -41.17 -8.05 -7.89
C ARG A 132 -41.20 -8.70 -9.27
N ASN A 133 -41.37 -7.91 -10.34
CA ASN A 133 -41.48 -8.38 -11.72
C ASN A 133 -40.23 -8.07 -12.55
N ILE A 134 -39.04 -8.01 -11.95
CA ILE A 134 -37.80 -7.68 -12.69
C ILE A 134 -37.53 -8.63 -13.88
N SER A 135 -38.09 -9.84 -13.85
CA SER A 135 -38.01 -10.84 -14.93
C SER A 135 -38.60 -10.40 -16.27
N THR A 136 -39.46 -9.37 -16.29
CA THR A 136 -40.02 -8.83 -17.54
C THR A 136 -38.95 -8.16 -18.41
N LEU A 137 -37.81 -7.78 -17.82
CA LEU A 137 -36.63 -7.24 -18.51
C LEU A 137 -35.86 -8.37 -19.22
N SER A 138 -36.54 -9.14 -20.08
CA SER A 138 -36.03 -10.38 -20.68
C SER A 138 -34.80 -10.22 -21.57
N ARG A 139 -34.45 -8.99 -21.97
CA ARG A 139 -33.25 -8.66 -22.75
C ARG A 139 -32.03 -8.28 -21.89
N LEU A 140 -32.19 -8.25 -20.56
CA LEU A 140 -31.12 -7.85 -19.66
C LEU A 140 -29.97 -8.87 -19.70
N THR A 141 -28.78 -8.40 -20.07
CA THR A 141 -27.56 -9.22 -20.10
C THR A 141 -26.60 -8.86 -18.97
N TYR A 142 -26.76 -7.68 -18.37
CA TYR A 142 -25.96 -7.18 -17.25
C TYR A 142 -26.84 -6.46 -16.23
N ILE A 143 -26.67 -6.82 -14.95
CA ILE A 143 -27.22 -6.10 -13.81
C ILE A 143 -26.13 -5.88 -12.75
N GLY A 144 -25.87 -4.61 -12.43
CA GLY A 144 -24.91 -4.23 -11.38
C GLY A 144 -25.65 -3.81 -10.11
N LEU A 145 -25.53 -4.62 -9.05
CA LEU A 145 -26.18 -4.43 -7.74
C LEU A 145 -25.19 -4.20 -6.60
N SER A 146 -23.89 -4.14 -6.91
CA SER A 146 -22.83 -4.06 -5.91
C SER A 146 -22.91 -2.82 -5.02
N GLN A 147 -22.36 -2.89 -3.81
CA GLN A 147 -22.31 -1.80 -2.83
C GLN A 147 -23.70 -1.21 -2.48
N ASN A 148 -24.74 -2.04 -2.45
CA ASN A 148 -26.07 -1.68 -1.97
C ASN A 148 -26.30 -2.26 -0.56
N ASP A 149 -27.55 -2.31 -0.10
CA ASP A 149 -27.92 -2.82 1.22
C ASP A 149 -28.87 -4.03 1.09
N PHE A 150 -28.67 -4.85 0.06
CA PHE A 150 -29.48 -6.05 -0.17
C PHE A 150 -29.17 -7.16 0.84
N HIS A 151 -30.22 -7.80 1.35
CA HIS A 151 -30.13 -9.00 2.17
C HIS A 151 -30.56 -10.27 1.42
N VAL A 152 -31.47 -10.13 0.45
CA VAL A 152 -32.02 -11.21 -0.37
C VAL A 152 -32.30 -10.67 -1.78
N LEU A 153 -32.12 -11.50 -2.82
CA LEU A 153 -32.54 -11.20 -4.18
C LEU A 153 -33.93 -11.79 -4.46
N PRO A 154 -34.84 -11.09 -5.17
CA PRO A 154 -36.17 -11.63 -5.43
C PRO A 154 -36.10 -12.84 -6.37
N PRO A 155 -36.94 -13.89 -6.18
CA PRO A 155 -36.94 -15.09 -7.02
C PRO A 155 -37.07 -14.81 -8.52
N SER A 156 -37.78 -13.73 -8.89
CA SER A 156 -37.95 -13.28 -10.28
C SER A 156 -36.62 -12.93 -10.97
N LEU A 157 -35.59 -12.47 -10.24
CA LEU A 157 -34.29 -12.16 -10.83
C LEU A 157 -33.69 -13.39 -11.53
N PHE A 158 -33.83 -14.55 -10.92
CA PHE A 158 -33.29 -15.81 -11.43
C PHE A 158 -34.04 -16.33 -12.68
N SER A 159 -35.14 -15.70 -13.07
CA SER A 159 -35.84 -16.00 -14.33
C SER A 159 -35.26 -15.26 -15.54
N LEU A 160 -34.26 -14.39 -15.34
CA LEU A 160 -33.57 -13.66 -16.42
C LEU A 160 -32.55 -14.56 -17.13
N SER A 161 -33.03 -15.47 -17.96
CA SER A 161 -32.18 -16.46 -18.67
C SER A 161 -31.14 -15.84 -19.60
N GLY A 162 -31.28 -14.57 -20.00
CA GLY A 162 -30.32 -13.84 -20.84
C GLY A 162 -29.14 -13.23 -20.07
N LEU A 163 -29.11 -13.31 -18.74
CA LEU A 163 -28.10 -12.67 -17.92
C LEU A 163 -26.73 -13.37 -18.05
N ASN A 164 -25.72 -12.61 -18.46
CA ASN A 164 -24.35 -13.10 -18.67
C ASN A 164 -23.43 -12.78 -17.47
N GLU A 165 -23.69 -11.67 -16.79
CA GLU A 165 -22.91 -11.18 -15.66
C GLU A 165 -23.83 -10.67 -14.57
N LEU A 166 -23.59 -11.18 -13.35
CA LEU A 166 -24.29 -10.80 -12.13
C LEU A 166 -23.24 -10.34 -11.12
N ASP A 167 -23.20 -9.03 -10.87
CA ASP A 167 -22.32 -8.40 -9.91
C ASP A 167 -23.12 -7.89 -8.70
N THR A 168 -22.82 -8.48 -7.54
CA THR A 168 -23.58 -8.31 -6.30
C THR A 168 -22.67 -8.12 -5.08
N GLU A 169 -21.43 -7.71 -5.35
CA GLU A 169 -20.40 -7.52 -4.34
C GLU A 169 -20.78 -6.48 -3.26
N PHE A 170 -20.25 -6.64 -2.05
CA PHE A 170 -20.43 -5.73 -0.92
C PHE A 170 -21.90 -5.39 -0.61
N ASN A 171 -22.71 -6.44 -0.45
CA ASN A 171 -24.05 -6.38 0.10
C ASN A 171 -24.09 -7.11 1.46
N ASN A 172 -25.26 -7.55 1.91
CA ASN A 172 -25.45 -8.29 3.15
C ASN A 172 -26.14 -9.65 2.90
N TYR A 173 -25.83 -10.32 1.78
CA TYR A 173 -26.38 -11.65 1.50
C TYR A 173 -25.77 -12.69 2.44
N SER A 174 -26.62 -13.45 3.15
CA SER A 174 -26.16 -14.58 3.97
C SER A 174 -26.20 -15.92 3.21
N VAL A 175 -26.99 -16.00 2.13
CA VAL A 175 -27.23 -17.22 1.35
C VAL A 175 -27.39 -16.88 -0.13
N ILE A 176 -26.84 -17.72 -1.01
CA ILE A 176 -27.20 -17.74 -2.43
C ILE A 176 -28.35 -18.75 -2.60
N PRO A 177 -29.51 -18.35 -3.14
CA PRO A 177 -30.66 -19.25 -3.27
C PRO A 177 -30.44 -20.29 -4.39
N PRO A 178 -31.01 -21.52 -4.27
CA PRO A 178 -30.92 -22.58 -5.27
C PRO A 178 -31.33 -22.18 -6.69
N GLU A 179 -32.25 -21.22 -6.80
CA GLU A 179 -32.77 -20.66 -8.05
C GLU A 179 -31.67 -20.02 -8.91
N ILE A 180 -30.48 -19.71 -8.37
CA ILE A 180 -29.31 -19.28 -9.16
C ILE A 180 -29.05 -20.21 -10.35
N SER A 181 -29.36 -21.51 -10.22
CA SER A 181 -29.27 -22.52 -11.28
C SER A 181 -30.04 -22.19 -12.56
N HIS A 182 -31.08 -21.36 -12.49
CA HIS A 182 -31.87 -20.95 -13.64
C HIS A 182 -31.14 -19.94 -14.55
N LEU A 183 -30.09 -19.28 -14.07
CA LEU A 183 -29.27 -18.35 -14.85
C LEU A 183 -28.24 -19.09 -15.72
N SER A 184 -28.73 -19.92 -16.65
CA SER A 184 -27.90 -20.85 -17.43
C SER A 184 -26.89 -20.20 -18.38
N ASN A 185 -27.07 -18.93 -18.75
CA ASN A 185 -26.12 -18.16 -19.57
C ASN A 185 -25.05 -17.41 -18.75
N LEU A 186 -25.10 -17.49 -17.42
CA LEU A 186 -24.18 -16.74 -16.57
C LEU A 186 -22.73 -17.21 -16.80
N THR A 187 -21.86 -16.26 -17.14
CA THR A 187 -20.42 -16.48 -17.38
C THR A 187 -19.57 -15.93 -16.24
N ARG A 188 -20.07 -14.92 -15.51
CA ARG A 188 -19.37 -14.27 -14.41
C ARG A 188 -20.33 -14.05 -13.23
N LEU A 189 -19.94 -14.55 -12.07
CA LEU A 189 -20.65 -14.34 -10.80
C LEU A 189 -19.70 -13.75 -9.77
N ASN A 190 -19.99 -12.53 -9.33
CA ASN A 190 -19.25 -11.86 -8.25
C ASN A 190 -20.17 -11.63 -7.05
N VAL A 191 -19.84 -12.28 -5.93
CA VAL A 191 -20.55 -12.18 -4.65
C VAL A 191 -19.60 -11.75 -3.52
N ARG A 192 -18.47 -11.14 -3.86
CA ARG A 192 -17.44 -10.70 -2.90
C ARG A 192 -18.00 -9.84 -1.77
N GLY A 193 -17.45 -9.93 -0.56
CA GLY A 193 -17.75 -9.00 0.53
C GLY A 193 -19.18 -9.09 1.07
N ASN A 194 -19.78 -10.28 1.02
CA ASN A 194 -21.08 -10.58 1.59
C ASN A 194 -20.92 -11.40 2.89
N GLU A 195 -22.01 -11.97 3.39
CA GLU A 195 -22.07 -12.79 4.60
C GLU A 195 -22.36 -14.26 4.27
N ILE A 196 -21.95 -14.72 3.08
CA ILE A 196 -22.26 -16.05 2.55
C ILE A 196 -21.41 -17.11 3.27
N GLU A 197 -22.06 -18.07 3.92
CA GLU A 197 -21.38 -19.16 4.62
C GLU A 197 -21.19 -20.41 3.76
N ASN A 198 -22.07 -20.64 2.78
CA ASN A 198 -22.10 -21.83 1.94
C ASN A 198 -22.56 -21.52 0.51
N LEU A 199 -22.01 -22.24 -0.47
CA LEU A 199 -22.49 -22.23 -1.85
C LEU A 199 -23.54 -23.34 -2.05
N PRO A 200 -24.71 -23.07 -2.65
CA PRO A 200 -25.74 -24.08 -2.88
C PRO A 200 -25.29 -25.10 -3.94
N ASN A 201 -25.72 -26.35 -3.79
CA ASN A 201 -25.37 -27.44 -4.71
C ASN A 201 -25.91 -27.18 -6.13
N GLU A 202 -27.00 -26.42 -6.26
CA GLU A 202 -27.65 -26.10 -7.53
C GLU A 202 -26.79 -25.18 -8.42
N MET A 203 -25.77 -24.49 -7.86
CA MET A 203 -24.78 -23.77 -8.67
C MET A 203 -24.05 -24.69 -9.67
N THR A 204 -24.06 -26.02 -9.45
CA THR A 204 -23.65 -27.04 -10.42
C THR A 204 -24.27 -26.90 -11.82
N CYS A 205 -25.45 -26.28 -11.91
CA CYS A 205 -26.19 -26.17 -13.16
C CYS A 205 -25.72 -24.99 -14.03
N LEU A 206 -24.80 -24.15 -13.53
CA LEU A 206 -24.21 -23.02 -14.23
C LEU A 206 -23.13 -23.46 -15.23
N SER A 207 -23.56 -24.17 -16.27
CA SER A 207 -22.66 -24.79 -17.26
C SER A 207 -21.82 -23.80 -18.09
N ASN A 208 -22.19 -22.52 -18.12
CA ASN A 208 -21.45 -21.47 -18.82
C ASN A 208 -20.54 -20.62 -17.91
N LEU A 209 -20.53 -20.87 -16.60
CA LEU A 209 -19.76 -20.05 -15.66
C LEU A 209 -18.26 -20.23 -15.90
N GLU A 210 -17.59 -19.11 -16.22
CA GLU A 210 -16.14 -19.06 -16.46
C GLU A 210 -15.39 -18.49 -15.25
N ILE A 211 -16.02 -17.56 -14.51
CA ILE A 211 -15.38 -16.87 -13.39
C ILE A 211 -16.34 -16.80 -12.20
N LEU A 212 -15.86 -17.28 -11.06
CA LEU A 212 -16.56 -17.22 -9.78
C LEU A 212 -15.67 -16.51 -8.75
N THR A 213 -16.15 -15.39 -8.21
CA THR A 213 -15.48 -14.64 -7.15
C THR A 213 -16.34 -14.62 -5.90
N VAL A 214 -15.82 -15.20 -4.83
CA VAL A 214 -16.49 -15.34 -3.53
C VAL A 214 -15.66 -14.74 -2.38
N ASP A 215 -14.66 -13.92 -2.71
CA ASP A 215 -13.75 -13.27 -1.76
C ASP A 215 -14.49 -12.59 -0.59
N ASN A 216 -13.84 -12.45 0.57
CA ASN A 216 -14.35 -11.74 1.74
C ASN A 216 -15.75 -12.21 2.19
N ASN A 217 -16.01 -13.52 2.07
CA ASN A 217 -17.20 -14.15 2.62
C ASN A 217 -16.81 -15.15 3.72
N PRO A 218 -17.65 -15.35 4.75
CA PRO A 218 -17.41 -16.31 5.82
C PRO A 218 -17.63 -17.78 5.38
N LEU A 219 -17.15 -18.17 4.19
CA LEU A 219 -17.35 -19.50 3.63
C LEU A 219 -16.73 -20.58 4.50
N THR A 220 -17.51 -21.61 4.80
CA THR A 220 -17.11 -22.76 5.63
C THR A 220 -16.90 -24.05 4.83
N GLN A 221 -17.47 -24.16 3.63
CA GLN A 221 -17.35 -25.33 2.76
C GLN A 221 -17.35 -24.95 1.28
N ILE A 222 -16.53 -25.65 0.49
CA ILE A 222 -16.44 -25.54 -0.97
C ILE A 222 -16.47 -26.94 -1.60
N THR A 223 -17.38 -27.13 -2.55
CA THR A 223 -17.51 -28.39 -3.30
C THR A 223 -17.06 -28.18 -4.74
N PHE A 224 -15.98 -28.86 -5.13
CA PHE A 224 -15.53 -28.90 -6.52
C PHE A 224 -15.91 -30.25 -7.14
N SER A 225 -16.61 -30.26 -8.26
CA SER A 225 -16.63 -31.45 -9.12
C SER A 225 -16.56 -31.09 -10.60
N GLN A 226 -15.96 -31.97 -11.42
CA GLN A 226 -15.90 -31.81 -12.88
C GLN A 226 -17.30 -31.72 -13.52
N LYS A 227 -18.32 -32.34 -12.90
CA LYS A 227 -19.73 -32.22 -13.33
C LYS A 227 -20.38 -30.91 -12.88
N VAL A 228 -19.83 -30.22 -11.87
CA VAL A 228 -20.39 -28.99 -11.27
C VAL A 228 -20.07 -27.75 -12.13
N PHE A 229 -18.85 -27.61 -12.65
CA PHE A 229 -18.43 -26.39 -13.35
C PHE A 229 -17.58 -26.68 -14.61
N PRO A 230 -18.19 -27.03 -15.74
CA PRO A 230 -17.45 -27.53 -16.90
C PRO A 230 -16.62 -26.45 -17.61
N LYS A 231 -16.98 -25.16 -17.51
CA LYS A 231 -16.26 -24.04 -18.17
C LYS A 231 -15.49 -23.13 -17.21
N LEU A 232 -15.48 -23.41 -15.91
CA LEU A 232 -14.85 -22.55 -14.93
C LEU A 232 -13.34 -22.51 -15.15
N ARG A 233 -12.82 -21.28 -15.31
CA ARG A 233 -11.42 -20.97 -15.60
C ARG A 233 -10.76 -20.25 -14.43
N GLU A 234 -11.50 -19.41 -13.72
CA GLU A 234 -10.98 -18.65 -12.58
C GLU A 234 -11.89 -18.81 -11.37
N PHE A 235 -11.27 -19.13 -10.24
CA PHE A 235 -11.94 -19.21 -8.95
C PHE A 235 -11.17 -18.44 -7.88
N ASN A 236 -11.80 -17.39 -7.35
CA ASN A 236 -11.23 -16.53 -6.31
C ASN A 236 -12.05 -16.68 -5.02
N MET A 237 -11.37 -17.05 -3.93
CA MET A 237 -11.95 -17.32 -2.61
C MET A 237 -11.09 -16.69 -1.50
N ASN A 238 -10.55 -15.51 -1.76
CA ASN A 238 -9.64 -14.82 -0.85
C ASN A 238 -10.35 -14.36 0.42
N SER A 239 -9.64 -14.31 1.54
CA SER A 239 -10.14 -13.80 2.83
C SER A 239 -11.43 -14.48 3.27
N THR A 240 -11.52 -15.79 3.06
CA THR A 240 -12.64 -16.65 3.50
C THR A 240 -12.35 -17.30 4.86
N LYS A 241 -13.37 -17.86 5.53
CA LYS A 241 -13.24 -18.43 6.89
C LYS A 241 -12.96 -19.94 6.91
N SER A 242 -11.77 -20.33 6.44
CA SER A 242 -11.28 -21.72 6.49
C SER A 242 -12.20 -22.74 5.79
N PRO A 243 -12.49 -22.57 4.49
CA PRO A 243 -13.39 -23.48 3.78
C PRO A 243 -12.84 -24.91 3.74
N LYS A 244 -13.71 -25.87 3.98
CA LYS A 244 -13.42 -27.29 3.78
C LYS A 244 -13.67 -27.68 2.32
N PHE A 245 -12.71 -28.38 1.71
CA PHE A 245 -12.86 -28.95 0.39
C PHE A 245 -13.38 -30.39 0.44
N ASP A 246 -14.24 -30.74 -0.50
CA ASP A 246 -14.62 -32.12 -0.81
C ASP A 246 -13.47 -32.85 -1.55
N GLU A 247 -13.36 -34.17 -1.41
CA GLU A 247 -12.28 -34.99 -1.99
C GLU A 247 -12.54 -35.43 -3.45
N ASN A 248 -13.63 -34.95 -4.04
CA ASN A 248 -14.01 -35.24 -5.43
C ASN A 248 -13.07 -34.58 -6.47
N GLU A 249 -13.08 -35.10 -7.71
CA GLU A 249 -12.31 -34.54 -8.83
C GLU A 249 -12.84 -33.15 -9.21
N GLY A 250 -12.03 -32.10 -9.02
CA GLY A 250 -12.44 -30.74 -9.36
C GLY A 250 -12.48 -30.43 -10.87
N PRO A 251 -12.86 -29.20 -11.25
CA PRO A 251 -13.11 -28.82 -12.63
C PRO A 251 -11.84 -28.81 -13.50
N ALA A 252 -11.87 -29.58 -14.60
CA ALA A 252 -10.72 -29.82 -15.47
C ALA A 252 -10.19 -28.58 -16.20
N ASN A 253 -11.02 -27.54 -16.40
CA ASN A 253 -10.70 -26.36 -17.21
C ASN A 253 -10.20 -25.16 -16.40
N ILE A 254 -10.02 -25.31 -15.08
CA ILE A 254 -9.48 -24.24 -14.26
C ILE A 254 -8.08 -23.89 -14.73
N LYS A 255 -7.84 -22.58 -14.90
CA LYS A 255 -6.55 -21.97 -15.21
C LYS A 255 -5.99 -21.18 -14.04
N LYS A 256 -6.84 -20.59 -13.20
CA LYS A 256 -6.47 -19.76 -12.07
C LYS A 256 -7.25 -20.10 -10.81
N ILE A 257 -6.53 -20.29 -9.71
CA ILE A 257 -7.11 -20.40 -8.36
C ILE A 257 -6.40 -19.40 -7.46
N SER A 258 -7.18 -18.59 -6.76
CA SER A 258 -6.70 -17.66 -5.73
C SER A 258 -7.47 -17.90 -4.43
N ALA A 259 -6.75 -18.20 -3.36
CA ALA A 259 -7.28 -18.42 -2.02
C ALA A 259 -6.37 -17.78 -0.96
N ILE A 260 -6.01 -16.52 -1.17
CA ILE A 260 -5.17 -15.70 -0.29
C ILE A 260 -5.90 -15.49 1.04
N ASP A 261 -5.23 -15.67 2.18
CA ASP A 261 -5.79 -15.46 3.52
C ASP A 261 -7.13 -16.17 3.77
N ALA A 262 -7.36 -17.30 3.09
CA ALA A 262 -8.60 -18.07 3.17
C ALA A 262 -8.67 -18.96 4.44
N GLY A 263 -7.65 -18.92 5.30
CA GLY A 263 -7.57 -19.73 6.51
C GLY A 263 -7.48 -21.24 6.24
N LEU A 264 -6.97 -21.65 5.08
CA LEU A 264 -6.85 -23.05 4.68
C LEU A 264 -5.82 -23.79 5.55
N GLY A 265 -6.23 -24.92 6.13
CA GLY A 265 -5.31 -25.85 6.80
C GLY A 265 -4.87 -27.03 5.92
N ARG A 266 -5.59 -27.32 4.82
CA ARG A 266 -5.23 -28.37 3.85
C ARG A 266 -5.89 -28.12 2.50
N LEU A 267 -5.29 -28.66 1.43
CA LEU A 267 -5.88 -28.75 0.10
C LEU A 267 -6.32 -30.20 -0.21
N PRO A 268 -7.36 -30.41 -1.04
CA PRO A 268 -7.83 -31.75 -1.40
C PRO A 268 -6.83 -32.46 -2.32
N ALA A 269 -6.70 -33.78 -2.19
CA ALA A 269 -5.77 -34.56 -3.02
C ALA A 269 -6.07 -34.45 -4.53
N SER A 270 -7.31 -34.17 -4.91
CA SER A 270 -7.73 -33.97 -6.29
C SER A 270 -7.12 -32.73 -6.96
N PHE A 271 -6.52 -31.81 -6.20
CA PHE A 271 -5.81 -30.64 -6.74
C PHE A 271 -4.73 -31.00 -7.76
N SER A 272 -4.02 -32.12 -7.56
CA SER A 272 -2.99 -32.57 -8.50
C SER A 272 -3.54 -32.95 -9.88
N LYS A 273 -4.86 -33.08 -10.02
CA LYS A 273 -5.55 -33.39 -11.29
C LYS A 273 -5.93 -32.13 -12.10
N PHE A 274 -5.59 -30.92 -11.64
CA PHE A 274 -5.89 -29.68 -12.37
C PHE A 274 -4.87 -29.43 -13.48
N GLU A 275 -4.93 -30.25 -14.54
CA GLU A 275 -3.96 -30.28 -15.64
C GLU A 275 -3.82 -28.96 -16.42
N ASN A 276 -4.84 -28.10 -16.37
CA ASN A 276 -4.87 -26.81 -17.06
C ASN A 276 -4.51 -25.63 -16.15
N LEU A 277 -4.19 -25.85 -14.87
CA LEU A 277 -3.85 -24.79 -13.93
C LEU A 277 -2.54 -24.11 -14.33
N GLU A 278 -2.58 -22.80 -14.47
CA GLU A 278 -1.46 -21.95 -14.92
C GLU A 278 -1.03 -20.97 -13.80
N ASP A 279 -1.98 -20.45 -13.01
CA ASP A 279 -1.76 -19.51 -11.90
C ASP A 279 -2.40 -20.04 -10.61
N PHE A 280 -1.58 -20.20 -9.58
CA PHE A 280 -1.97 -20.79 -8.31
C PHE A 280 -1.49 -19.92 -7.15
N ASP A 281 -2.42 -19.42 -6.36
CA ASP A 281 -2.13 -18.57 -5.20
C ASP A 281 -2.89 -19.02 -3.97
N VAL A 282 -2.15 -19.46 -2.95
CA VAL A 282 -2.64 -19.84 -1.62
C VAL A 282 -1.85 -19.13 -0.52
N THR A 283 -1.42 -17.90 -0.80
CA THR A 283 -0.68 -17.06 0.15
C THR A 283 -1.44 -16.84 1.46
N GLY A 284 -0.76 -16.79 2.60
CA GLY A 284 -1.36 -16.37 3.87
C GLY A 284 -2.30 -17.40 4.51
N ASN A 285 -2.05 -18.69 4.26
CA ASN A 285 -2.82 -19.79 4.84
C ASN A 285 -2.02 -20.52 5.93
N ARG A 286 -2.55 -21.64 6.43
CA ARG A 286 -1.93 -22.48 7.46
C ARG A 286 -1.60 -23.86 6.90
N LEU A 287 -1.13 -23.92 5.65
CA LEU A 287 -0.83 -25.18 4.97
C LEU A 287 0.53 -25.70 5.43
N ASP A 288 0.56 -26.90 6.01
CA ASP A 288 1.79 -27.63 6.36
C ASP A 288 2.31 -28.51 5.20
N LYS A 289 1.40 -28.84 4.28
CA LYS A 289 1.65 -29.58 3.04
C LYS A 289 0.67 -29.15 1.95
N ILE A 290 1.11 -29.28 0.70
CA ILE A 290 0.23 -29.21 -0.48
C ILE A 290 0.34 -30.50 -1.31
N PRO A 291 -0.73 -30.89 -2.03
CA PRO A 291 -0.67 -31.89 -3.08
C PRO A 291 0.36 -31.50 -4.16
N ILE A 292 0.76 -32.47 -4.97
CA ILE A 292 1.71 -32.26 -6.06
C ILE A 292 1.21 -31.13 -6.97
N VAL A 293 2.05 -30.12 -7.18
CA VAL A 293 1.74 -28.98 -8.05
C VAL A 293 1.70 -29.44 -9.51
N PRO A 294 0.58 -29.23 -10.23
CA PRO A 294 0.44 -29.67 -11.62
C PRO A 294 1.49 -29.08 -12.57
N ARG A 295 1.87 -29.85 -13.59
CA ARG A 295 2.97 -29.49 -14.50
C ARG A 295 2.80 -28.13 -15.21
N ARG A 296 1.58 -27.71 -15.53
CA ARG A 296 1.33 -26.48 -16.31
C ARG A 296 1.45 -25.19 -15.50
N VAL A 297 1.46 -25.28 -14.17
CA VAL A 297 1.55 -24.12 -13.29
C VAL A 297 2.82 -23.34 -13.64
N ALA A 298 2.63 -22.10 -14.07
CA ALA A 298 3.70 -21.17 -14.43
C ALA A 298 3.94 -20.16 -13.30
N MET A 299 2.87 -19.76 -12.60
CA MET A 299 2.89 -18.86 -11.46
C MET A 299 2.42 -19.62 -10.22
N CYS A 300 3.28 -19.78 -9.23
CA CYS A 300 2.97 -20.48 -7.98
C CYS A 300 3.32 -19.59 -6.79
N ARG A 301 2.30 -19.15 -6.06
CA ARG A 301 2.40 -18.34 -4.84
C ARG A 301 1.88 -19.14 -3.66
N VAL A 302 2.79 -19.50 -2.77
CA VAL A 302 2.54 -20.27 -1.54
C VAL A 302 3.16 -19.56 -0.33
N ASN A 303 3.31 -18.24 -0.42
CA ASN A 303 3.92 -17.40 0.60
C ASN A 303 3.16 -17.50 1.93
N CYS A 304 3.84 -17.25 3.04
CA CYS A 304 3.22 -17.12 4.37
C CYS A 304 2.33 -18.33 4.73
N ASN A 305 2.93 -19.52 4.69
CA ASN A 305 2.32 -20.79 5.08
C ASN A 305 3.24 -21.54 6.07
N GLU A 306 2.95 -22.80 6.36
CA GLU A 306 3.74 -23.64 7.27
C GLU A 306 4.45 -24.79 6.54
N LEU A 307 4.71 -24.64 5.24
CA LEU A 307 5.17 -25.73 4.38
C LEU A 307 6.58 -26.18 4.74
N LYS A 308 6.76 -27.49 4.93
CA LYS A 308 8.07 -28.13 5.12
C LYS A 308 8.66 -28.72 3.84
N ARG A 309 7.78 -29.05 2.90
CA ARG A 309 8.14 -29.58 1.57
C ARG A 309 7.10 -29.19 0.55
N ILE A 310 7.50 -29.13 -0.71
CA ILE A 310 6.62 -28.91 -1.85
C ILE A 310 7.06 -29.84 -2.98
N ASP A 311 6.12 -30.61 -3.50
CA ASP A 311 6.35 -31.55 -4.59
C ASP A 311 5.73 -31.01 -5.88
N PHE A 312 6.42 -31.23 -7.00
CA PHE A 312 5.98 -30.80 -8.34
C PHE A 312 5.90 -32.01 -9.25
N GLU A 313 4.98 -31.96 -10.20
CA GLU A 313 4.95 -32.94 -11.28
C GLU A 313 6.20 -32.85 -12.16
N GLU A 314 6.61 -33.97 -12.77
CA GLU A 314 7.78 -34.01 -13.64
C GLU A 314 7.67 -33.00 -14.80
N ASN A 315 8.80 -32.39 -15.18
CA ASN A 315 8.89 -31.40 -16.26
C ASN A 315 8.00 -30.16 -16.05
N SER A 316 7.90 -29.71 -14.80
CA SER A 316 7.16 -28.52 -14.38
C SER A 316 7.49 -27.26 -15.22
N ASN A 317 6.44 -26.46 -15.50
CA ASN A 317 6.49 -25.24 -16.31
C ASN A 317 6.67 -23.96 -15.48
N ILE A 318 7.06 -24.08 -14.22
CA ILE A 318 7.22 -22.95 -13.31
C ILE A 318 8.13 -21.88 -13.93
N GLN A 319 7.60 -20.67 -13.99
CA GLN A 319 8.31 -19.46 -14.40
C GLN A 319 8.52 -18.54 -13.20
N PHE A 320 7.57 -18.51 -12.28
CA PHE A 320 7.62 -17.71 -11.08
C PHE A 320 7.23 -18.58 -9.89
N PHE A 321 8.12 -18.69 -8.92
CA PHE A 321 7.88 -19.42 -7.70
C PHE A 321 8.09 -18.51 -6.50
N TYR A 322 7.04 -18.31 -5.72
CA TYR A 322 7.06 -17.49 -4.51
C TYR A 322 6.64 -18.36 -3.33
N GLY A 323 7.62 -18.76 -2.51
CA GLY A 323 7.46 -19.59 -1.32
C GLY A 323 8.07 -18.95 -0.06
N LYS A 324 8.05 -17.61 0.01
CA LYS A 324 8.52 -16.82 1.15
C LYS A 324 7.76 -17.16 2.43
N HIS A 325 8.38 -17.04 3.61
CA HIS A 325 7.73 -17.30 4.90
C HIS A 325 7.07 -18.68 4.99
N ASN A 326 7.89 -19.72 4.90
CA ASN A 326 7.51 -21.10 5.15
C ASN A 326 8.51 -21.73 6.12
N THR A 327 8.56 -23.06 6.22
CA THR A 327 9.52 -23.78 7.07
C THR A 327 10.37 -24.77 6.26
N LEU A 328 10.66 -24.44 4.99
CA LEU A 328 11.44 -25.28 4.09
C LEU A 328 12.89 -25.36 4.57
N GLU A 329 13.43 -26.57 4.74
CA GLU A 329 14.84 -26.78 5.12
C GLU A 329 15.77 -26.95 3.90
N GLU A 330 15.20 -27.19 2.73
CA GLU A 330 15.91 -27.37 1.47
C GLU A 330 15.13 -26.76 0.31
N ILE A 331 15.84 -26.43 -0.77
CA ILE A 331 15.22 -26.01 -2.03
C ILE A 331 14.41 -27.21 -2.57
N PRO A 332 13.09 -27.05 -2.86
CA PRO A 332 12.25 -28.15 -3.31
C PRO A 332 12.82 -28.91 -4.51
N VAL A 333 12.92 -30.24 -4.40
CA VAL A 333 13.58 -31.10 -5.40
C VAL A 333 12.96 -30.96 -6.79
N GLY A 334 11.64 -30.80 -6.86
CA GLY A 334 10.93 -30.61 -8.12
C GLY A 334 11.30 -29.32 -8.88
N LEU A 335 11.86 -28.32 -8.18
CA LEU A 335 12.32 -27.08 -8.81
C LEU A 335 13.70 -27.20 -9.46
N LEU A 336 14.54 -28.14 -9.03
CA LEU A 336 15.96 -28.19 -9.41
C LEU A 336 16.19 -28.26 -10.93
N ASN A 337 15.30 -28.95 -11.66
CA ASN A 337 15.40 -29.15 -13.11
C ASN A 337 14.56 -28.17 -13.94
N VAL A 338 13.95 -27.15 -13.33
CA VAL A 338 13.09 -26.19 -14.04
C VAL A 338 13.93 -25.22 -14.85
N THR A 339 13.86 -25.32 -16.18
CA THR A 339 14.67 -24.49 -17.10
C THR A 339 14.00 -23.17 -17.51
N ARG A 340 12.72 -22.99 -17.19
CA ARG A 340 11.91 -21.82 -17.55
C ARG A 340 11.75 -20.79 -16.42
N MET A 341 12.31 -21.07 -15.25
CA MET A 341 12.19 -20.21 -14.08
C MET A 341 12.86 -18.85 -14.35
N ASN A 342 12.10 -17.79 -14.11
CA ASN A 342 12.49 -16.39 -14.24
C ASN A 342 12.71 -15.73 -12.87
N ALA A 343 11.82 -16.00 -11.91
CA ALA A 343 11.97 -15.54 -10.54
C ALA A 343 11.69 -16.66 -9.54
N CYS A 344 12.48 -16.68 -8.46
CA CYS A 344 12.33 -17.59 -7.34
C CYS A 344 12.55 -16.82 -6.04
N ASP A 345 11.52 -16.78 -5.19
CA ASP A 345 11.60 -16.25 -3.84
C ASP A 345 11.37 -17.40 -2.85
N LEU A 346 12.42 -17.70 -2.10
CA LEU A 346 12.46 -18.69 -1.03
C LEU A 346 12.92 -18.03 0.28
N SER A 347 12.77 -16.70 0.38
CA SER A 347 13.17 -15.97 1.57
C SER A 347 12.39 -16.39 2.81
N TRP A 348 12.93 -16.13 4.00
CA TRP A 348 12.25 -16.44 5.26
C TRP A 348 11.86 -17.92 5.38
N ASN A 349 12.83 -18.78 5.16
CA ASN A 349 12.73 -20.23 5.34
C ASN A 349 13.89 -20.71 6.23
N ARG A 350 14.18 -22.02 6.23
CA ARG A 350 15.27 -22.63 7.01
C ARG A 350 16.29 -23.34 6.12
N ILE A 351 16.47 -22.83 4.90
CA ILE A 351 17.33 -23.46 3.88
C ILE A 351 18.79 -23.33 4.30
N LYS A 352 19.48 -24.47 4.43
CA LYS A 352 20.87 -24.52 4.92
C LYS A 352 21.93 -24.57 3.84
N SER A 353 21.56 -25.04 2.65
CA SER A 353 22.49 -25.21 1.53
C SER A 353 21.86 -24.89 0.19
N PHE A 354 22.72 -24.47 -0.73
CA PHE A 354 22.39 -24.34 -2.14
C PHE A 354 22.51 -25.72 -2.80
N ASN A 355 21.52 -26.13 -3.59
CA ASN A 355 21.55 -27.46 -4.20
C ASN A 355 22.41 -27.46 -5.48
N PRO A 356 23.40 -28.36 -5.61
CA PRO A 356 24.32 -28.33 -6.76
C PRO A 356 23.70 -28.75 -8.10
N ARG A 357 22.48 -29.31 -8.08
CA ARG A 357 21.77 -29.79 -9.28
C ARG A 357 20.89 -28.74 -9.96
N ILE A 358 20.88 -27.50 -9.47
CA ILE A 358 20.08 -26.42 -10.04
C ILE A 358 20.39 -26.18 -11.52
N SER A 359 19.33 -26.12 -12.33
CA SER A 359 19.35 -25.88 -13.78
C SER A 359 18.52 -24.64 -14.18
N TRP A 360 18.47 -23.63 -13.31
CA TRP A 360 17.69 -22.39 -13.49
C TRP A 360 18.36 -21.39 -14.45
N ILE A 361 18.73 -21.84 -15.64
CA ILE A 361 19.53 -21.09 -16.61
C ILE A 361 18.89 -19.79 -17.11
N ARG A 362 17.58 -19.59 -16.92
CA ARG A 362 16.84 -18.38 -17.30
C ARG A 362 16.54 -17.44 -16.12
N LEU A 363 16.94 -17.82 -14.91
CA LEU A 363 16.60 -17.09 -13.70
C LEU A 363 17.21 -15.70 -13.72
N GLN A 364 16.37 -14.69 -13.50
CA GLN A 364 16.77 -13.29 -13.40
C GLN A 364 16.72 -12.80 -11.95
N VAL A 365 15.83 -13.36 -11.13
CA VAL A 365 15.67 -12.98 -9.72
C VAL A 365 15.74 -14.21 -8.84
N LEU A 366 16.65 -14.17 -7.86
CA LEU A 366 16.74 -15.17 -6.80
C LEU A 366 16.77 -14.49 -5.44
N ASP A 367 15.79 -14.82 -4.61
CA ASP A 367 15.75 -14.42 -3.22
C ASP A 367 15.84 -15.64 -2.30
N LEU A 368 16.92 -15.70 -1.54
CA LEU A 368 17.19 -16.68 -0.49
C LEU A 368 17.53 -15.97 0.82
N SER A 369 17.10 -14.72 0.98
CA SER A 369 17.32 -13.98 2.22
C SER A 369 16.62 -14.62 3.42
N PHE A 370 17.05 -14.32 4.64
CA PHE A 370 16.43 -14.85 5.86
C PHE A 370 16.33 -16.39 5.87
N ASN A 371 17.46 -17.04 5.61
CA ASN A 371 17.61 -18.49 5.64
C ASN A 371 18.81 -18.86 6.54
N GLU A 372 19.24 -20.11 6.49
CA GLU A 372 20.33 -20.64 7.32
C GLU A 372 21.60 -20.97 6.49
N LEU A 373 21.78 -20.33 5.32
CA LEU A 373 22.92 -20.58 4.44
C LEU A 373 24.23 -20.18 5.11
N SER A 374 25.24 -21.03 5.06
CA SER A 374 26.59 -20.74 5.58
C SER A 374 27.64 -20.54 4.48
N VAL A 375 27.37 -21.03 3.28
CA VAL A 375 28.29 -21.02 2.14
C VAL A 375 27.47 -20.83 0.86
N ILE A 376 28.03 -20.10 -0.10
CA ILE A 376 27.51 -19.99 -1.47
C ILE A 376 28.15 -21.12 -2.29
N ASP A 377 27.35 -21.96 -2.95
CA ASP A 377 27.85 -23.10 -3.74
C ASP A 377 28.30 -22.68 -5.15
N MET A 378 29.25 -23.42 -5.73
CA MET A 378 29.78 -23.18 -7.08
C MET A 378 28.70 -23.19 -8.16
N THR A 379 27.59 -23.87 -7.93
CA THR A 379 26.44 -23.94 -8.86
C THR A 379 25.83 -22.59 -9.15
N ILE A 380 25.97 -21.59 -8.24
CA ILE A 380 25.54 -20.21 -8.51
C ILE A 380 26.14 -19.68 -9.82
N SER A 381 27.35 -20.10 -10.17
CA SER A 381 28.07 -19.67 -11.38
C SER A 381 27.37 -20.06 -12.70
N LYS A 382 26.40 -20.98 -12.65
CA LYS A 382 25.58 -21.36 -13.81
C LYS A 382 24.46 -20.34 -14.09
N LEU A 383 24.13 -19.48 -13.14
CA LEU A 383 23.00 -18.54 -13.23
C LEU A 383 23.41 -17.23 -13.91
N VAL A 384 24.01 -17.32 -15.11
CA VAL A 384 24.64 -16.17 -15.79
C VAL A 384 23.65 -15.05 -16.19
N ASN A 385 22.35 -15.37 -16.26
CA ASN A 385 21.28 -14.41 -16.55
C ASN A 385 20.69 -13.74 -15.30
N LEU A 386 21.22 -14.06 -14.11
CA LEU A 386 20.74 -13.53 -12.85
C LEU A 386 21.05 -12.04 -12.76
N LYS A 387 20.01 -11.22 -12.61
CA LYS A 387 20.08 -9.76 -12.48
C LYS A 387 20.01 -9.32 -11.02
N ARG A 388 19.26 -10.05 -10.20
CA ARG A 388 19.08 -9.78 -8.77
C ARG A 388 19.36 -11.05 -7.98
N LEU A 389 20.32 -10.95 -7.07
CA LEU A 389 20.62 -11.98 -6.09
C LEU A 389 20.49 -11.40 -4.68
N ASN A 390 19.62 -12.00 -3.86
CA ASN A 390 19.47 -11.65 -2.46
C ASN A 390 19.80 -12.85 -1.58
N LEU A 391 20.86 -12.71 -0.80
CA LEU A 391 21.38 -13.69 0.17
C LEU A 391 21.45 -13.09 1.58
N SER A 392 20.76 -11.97 1.80
CA SER A 392 20.85 -11.22 3.05
C SER A 392 20.33 -12.04 4.25
N PHE A 393 20.78 -11.73 5.46
CA PHE A 393 20.31 -12.35 6.70
C PHE A 393 20.43 -13.88 6.69
N ASN A 394 21.62 -14.36 6.36
CA ASN A 394 22.01 -15.75 6.44
C ASN A 394 23.18 -15.88 7.44
N SER A 395 23.98 -16.95 7.34
CA SER A 395 25.21 -17.18 8.10
C SER A 395 26.44 -17.26 7.22
N ILE A 396 26.44 -16.60 6.05
CA ILE A 396 27.52 -16.66 5.06
C ILE A 396 28.76 -15.95 5.58
N VAL A 397 29.93 -16.60 5.48
CA VAL A 397 31.20 -16.08 6.01
C VAL A 397 32.09 -15.47 4.92
N SER A 398 31.93 -15.89 3.66
CA SER A 398 32.67 -15.33 2.53
C SER A 398 31.89 -15.42 1.22
N VAL A 399 32.16 -14.47 0.32
CA VAL A 399 31.71 -14.53 -1.07
C VAL A 399 32.81 -15.20 -1.91
N PRO A 400 32.50 -16.25 -2.68
CA PRO A 400 33.49 -16.96 -3.48
C PRO A 400 33.83 -16.23 -4.77
N ASN A 401 35.03 -16.47 -5.32
CA ASN A 401 35.52 -15.77 -6.52
C ASN A 401 34.68 -16.01 -7.78
N TYR A 402 34.07 -17.19 -7.92
CA TYR A 402 33.19 -17.51 -9.06
C TYR A 402 31.85 -16.76 -9.05
N ILE A 403 31.59 -15.89 -8.07
CA ILE A 403 30.48 -14.93 -8.13
C ILE A 403 30.60 -14.01 -9.36
N SER A 404 31.83 -13.78 -9.83
CA SER A 404 32.18 -13.01 -11.03
C SER A 404 31.56 -13.55 -12.32
N ASN A 405 31.15 -14.83 -12.35
CA ASN A 405 30.47 -15.44 -13.49
C ASN A 405 29.03 -14.93 -13.68
N LEU A 406 28.44 -14.26 -12.68
CA LEU A 406 27.12 -13.67 -12.76
C LEU A 406 27.16 -12.36 -13.56
N SER A 407 27.55 -12.43 -14.83
CA SER A 407 27.85 -11.25 -15.66
C SER A 407 26.67 -10.30 -15.87
N SER A 408 25.44 -10.77 -15.68
CA SER A 408 24.22 -9.96 -15.81
C SER A 408 23.76 -9.36 -14.47
N LEU A 409 24.52 -9.54 -13.38
CA LEU A 409 24.10 -9.17 -12.04
C LEU A 409 24.10 -7.65 -11.87
N GLU A 410 22.90 -7.10 -11.71
CA GLU A 410 22.67 -5.67 -11.51
C GLU A 410 22.59 -5.30 -10.03
N ARG A 411 22.02 -6.19 -9.21
CA ARG A 411 21.74 -5.95 -7.79
C ARG A 411 22.18 -7.14 -6.95
N PHE A 412 23.06 -6.89 -5.99
CA PHE A 412 23.52 -7.90 -5.06
C PHE A 412 23.27 -7.47 -3.61
N TYR A 413 22.38 -8.21 -2.95
CA TYR A 413 22.03 -8.00 -1.55
C TYR A 413 22.62 -9.13 -0.71
N ILE A 414 23.50 -8.81 0.23
CA ILE A 414 24.12 -9.77 1.13
C ILE A 414 24.32 -9.17 2.54
N ALA A 415 23.34 -8.38 2.96
CA ALA A 415 23.32 -7.77 4.30
C ALA A 415 23.17 -8.83 5.40
N GLY A 416 23.40 -8.51 6.67
CA GLY A 416 23.04 -9.39 7.79
C GLY A 416 23.79 -10.74 7.82
N ASN A 417 25.02 -10.78 7.32
CA ASN A 417 25.84 -12.00 7.23
C ASN A 417 27.10 -11.86 8.12
N LYS A 418 28.10 -12.74 7.92
CA LYS A 418 29.36 -12.77 8.69
C LYS A 418 30.56 -12.41 7.81
N LEU A 419 30.36 -11.59 6.78
CA LEU A 419 31.40 -11.23 5.82
C LEU A 419 32.41 -10.27 6.42
N LYS A 420 33.69 -10.49 6.11
CA LYS A 420 34.81 -9.62 6.49
C LYS A 420 35.52 -8.96 5.31
N ASP A 421 35.37 -9.54 4.12
CA ASP A 421 35.98 -9.07 2.88
C ASP A 421 35.16 -9.56 1.67
N LEU A 422 35.49 -9.06 0.48
CA LEU A 422 34.89 -9.43 -0.81
C LEU A 422 35.99 -9.82 -1.82
N PRO A 423 35.73 -10.80 -2.71
CA PRO A 423 36.73 -11.26 -3.69
C PRO A 423 37.01 -10.19 -4.76
N ASN A 424 38.28 -10.06 -5.15
CA ASN A 424 38.71 -9.09 -6.16
C ASN A 424 38.05 -9.32 -7.52
N GLU A 425 37.69 -10.56 -7.84
CA GLU A 425 37.05 -10.95 -9.09
C GLU A 425 35.68 -10.28 -9.30
N MET A 426 35.05 -9.73 -8.24
CA MET A 426 33.84 -8.92 -8.40
C MET A 426 34.05 -7.68 -9.28
N GLU A 427 35.30 -7.24 -9.54
CA GLU A 427 35.60 -6.15 -10.47
C GLU A 427 35.11 -6.42 -11.91
N SER A 428 34.84 -7.69 -12.28
CA SER A 428 34.31 -8.05 -13.59
C SER A 428 32.78 -7.93 -13.70
N LEU A 429 32.07 -7.64 -12.60
CA LEU A 429 30.61 -7.49 -12.58
C LEU A 429 30.21 -6.10 -13.11
N VAL A 430 30.35 -5.91 -14.42
CA VAL A 430 30.20 -4.60 -15.08
C VAL A 430 28.78 -4.02 -15.02
N GLU A 431 27.77 -4.88 -14.85
CA GLU A 431 26.36 -4.47 -14.72
C GLU A 431 25.96 -4.14 -13.27
N LEU A 432 26.83 -4.41 -12.28
CA LEU A 432 26.50 -4.25 -10.86
C LEU A 432 26.36 -2.77 -10.49
N THR A 433 25.11 -2.35 -10.25
CA THR A 433 24.76 -0.96 -9.93
C THR A 433 24.29 -0.79 -8.48
N VAL A 434 23.83 -1.85 -7.82
CA VAL A 434 23.38 -1.81 -6.42
C VAL A 434 24.08 -2.90 -5.63
N LEU A 435 24.76 -2.50 -4.55
CA LEU A 435 25.45 -3.40 -3.63
C LEU A 435 25.05 -3.10 -2.19
N HIS A 436 24.43 -4.08 -1.53
CA HIS A 436 24.01 -3.96 -0.13
C HIS A 436 24.77 -4.95 0.76
N LEU A 437 25.58 -4.38 1.64
CA LEU A 437 26.55 -5.02 2.54
C LEU A 437 26.29 -4.71 4.02
N GLY A 438 25.18 -4.04 4.34
CA GLY A 438 24.83 -3.67 5.71
C GLY A 438 24.84 -4.85 6.70
N GLU A 439 25.05 -4.58 7.99
CA GLU A 439 25.07 -5.61 9.06
C GLU A 439 25.98 -6.81 8.75
N ASN A 440 27.27 -6.54 8.50
CA ASN A 440 28.31 -7.55 8.33
C ASN A 440 29.46 -7.30 9.34
N GLN A 441 30.67 -7.77 9.04
CA GLN A 441 31.85 -7.66 9.90
C GLN A 441 33.01 -6.94 9.20
N PHE A 442 32.71 -5.98 8.31
CA PHE A 442 33.71 -5.18 7.61
C PHE A 442 34.32 -4.14 8.56
N ASN A 443 35.64 -4.18 8.76
CA ASN A 443 36.35 -3.18 9.58
C ASN A 443 36.88 -1.99 8.74
N GLU A 444 36.93 -2.16 7.42
CA GLU A 444 37.36 -1.19 6.43
C GLU A 444 36.53 -1.38 5.15
N ILE A 445 36.61 -0.44 4.22
CA ILE A 445 35.96 -0.56 2.91
C ILE A 445 36.67 -1.65 2.09
N PRO A 446 35.99 -2.74 1.66
CA PRO A 446 36.61 -3.77 0.82
C PRO A 446 37.24 -3.18 -0.45
N PRO A 447 38.52 -3.51 -0.76
CA PRO A 447 39.25 -2.90 -1.88
C PRO A 447 38.61 -3.09 -3.26
N VAL A 448 37.80 -4.13 -3.45
CA VAL A 448 37.11 -4.36 -4.73
C VAL A 448 36.01 -3.32 -4.99
N ILE A 449 35.40 -2.74 -3.95
CA ILE A 449 34.30 -1.76 -4.11
C ILE A 449 34.76 -0.54 -4.91
N ILE A 450 35.97 -0.04 -4.65
CA ILE A 450 36.53 1.10 -5.38
C ILE A 450 36.90 0.78 -6.83
N LYS A 451 36.91 -0.50 -7.22
CA LYS A 451 37.16 -0.97 -8.59
C LYS A 451 35.88 -1.21 -9.39
N ILE A 452 34.71 -0.91 -8.84
CA ILE A 452 33.42 -1.03 -9.51
C ILE A 452 32.89 0.40 -9.75
N PRO A 453 33.45 1.16 -10.72
CA PRO A 453 33.18 2.60 -10.87
C PRO A 453 31.76 2.92 -11.35
N HIS A 454 31.02 1.91 -11.84
CA HIS A 454 29.65 2.04 -12.30
C HIS A 454 28.61 1.82 -11.19
N LEU A 455 29.06 1.54 -9.96
CA LEU A 455 28.17 1.37 -8.82
C LEU A 455 27.40 2.68 -8.58
N LEU A 456 26.07 2.58 -8.48
CA LEU A 456 25.18 3.71 -8.27
C LEU A 456 24.74 3.79 -6.81
N ARG A 457 24.39 2.65 -6.20
CA ARG A 457 23.92 2.58 -4.81
C ARG A 457 24.82 1.66 -3.99
N LEU A 458 25.35 2.19 -2.89
CA LEU A 458 26.14 1.43 -1.92
C LEU A 458 25.53 1.57 -0.52
N HIS A 459 25.14 0.44 0.06
CA HIS A 459 24.68 0.36 1.44
C HIS A 459 25.67 -0.50 2.23
N ILE A 460 26.37 0.09 3.18
CA ILE A 460 27.36 -0.61 4.03
C ILE A 460 27.19 -0.26 5.52
N CYS A 461 26.00 0.22 5.88
CA CYS A 461 25.56 0.53 7.23
C CYS A 461 25.80 -0.61 8.25
N CYS A 462 25.78 -0.30 9.53
CA CYS A 462 25.87 -1.29 10.61
C CYS A 462 27.13 -2.19 10.51
N ASN A 463 28.27 -1.63 10.11
CA ASN A 463 29.56 -2.31 10.07
C ASN A 463 30.60 -1.56 10.94
N PRO A 464 31.60 -2.26 11.50
CA PRO A 464 32.66 -1.65 12.31
C PRO A 464 33.69 -0.82 11.50
N ILE A 465 33.23 0.02 10.58
CA ILE A 465 34.08 0.82 9.67
C ILE A 465 34.39 2.18 10.29
N TYR A 466 35.68 2.54 10.32
CA TYR A 466 36.16 3.80 10.89
C TYR A 466 36.60 4.82 9.82
N ASP A 467 37.22 4.33 8.74
CA ASP A 467 37.72 5.14 7.63
C ASP A 467 36.98 4.78 6.33
N VAL A 468 36.53 5.82 5.64
CA VAL A 468 35.68 5.76 4.45
C VAL A 468 36.24 6.63 3.31
N ASN A 469 37.41 7.25 3.49
CA ASN A 469 37.99 8.19 2.53
C ASN A 469 38.26 7.56 1.15
N SER A 470 38.51 6.26 1.10
CA SER A 470 38.69 5.50 -0.15
C SER A 470 37.47 5.57 -1.07
N LEU A 471 36.26 5.84 -0.55
CA LEU A 471 35.05 5.99 -1.34
C LEU A 471 35.01 7.26 -2.20
N SER A 472 35.90 8.23 -1.95
CA SER A 472 35.99 9.48 -2.75
C SER A 472 36.17 9.25 -4.26
N VAL A 473 36.69 8.10 -4.67
CA VAL A 473 36.88 7.74 -6.08
C VAL A 473 35.57 7.37 -6.78
N LEU A 474 34.54 6.96 -6.03
CA LEU A 474 33.23 6.54 -6.55
C LEU A 474 32.32 7.74 -6.80
N THR A 475 32.78 8.65 -7.66
CA THR A 475 32.09 9.92 -7.96
C THR A 475 30.74 9.76 -8.66
N GLY A 476 30.45 8.56 -9.19
CA GLY A 476 29.19 8.19 -9.85
C GLY A 476 28.10 7.66 -8.91
N LEU A 477 28.38 7.45 -7.62
CA LEU A 477 27.37 7.01 -6.66
C LEU A 477 26.26 8.06 -6.52
N ASN A 478 25.00 7.61 -6.58
CA ASN A 478 23.82 8.40 -6.31
C ASN A 478 23.28 8.21 -4.88
N THR A 479 23.44 7.02 -4.30
CA THR A 479 23.02 6.71 -2.92
C THR A 479 24.18 6.10 -2.16
N LEU A 480 24.45 6.65 -0.99
CA LEU A 480 25.45 6.13 -0.05
C LEU A 480 24.85 6.05 1.36
N ASP A 481 24.74 4.84 1.89
CA ASP A 481 24.32 4.58 3.27
C ASP A 481 25.49 3.97 4.08
N ILE A 482 26.01 4.76 5.02
CA ILE A 482 27.05 4.39 5.99
C ILE A 482 26.54 4.72 7.42
N ALA A 483 25.23 4.57 7.66
CA ALA A 483 24.68 4.75 8.99
C ALA A 483 25.16 3.68 9.97
N ASN A 484 25.20 3.98 11.26
CA ASN A 484 25.61 3.04 12.32
C ASN A 484 26.99 2.41 12.07
N CYS A 485 27.90 3.20 11.53
CA CYS A 485 29.31 2.85 11.47
C CYS A 485 30.06 3.60 12.57
N TYR A 486 31.39 3.57 12.54
CA TYR A 486 32.24 4.24 13.54
C TYR A 486 32.98 5.42 12.90
N VAL A 487 32.35 6.04 11.89
CA VAL A 487 32.95 7.11 11.08
C VAL A 487 33.10 8.37 11.93
N LYS A 488 34.27 9.01 11.84
CA LYS A 488 34.58 10.26 12.54
C LYS A 488 34.78 11.46 11.61
N ASN A 489 35.09 11.20 10.34
CA ASN A 489 35.36 12.22 9.32
C ASN A 489 34.64 11.82 8.02
N CYS A 490 33.96 12.79 7.40
CA CYS A 490 33.21 12.62 6.16
C CYS A 490 33.59 13.65 5.06
N GLU A 491 34.79 14.26 5.09
CA GLU A 491 35.22 15.25 4.09
C GLU A 491 35.26 14.71 2.65
N PHE A 492 35.38 13.39 2.49
CA PHE A 492 35.39 12.71 1.18
C PHE A 492 34.12 12.98 0.35
N VAL A 493 32.98 13.27 1.00
CA VAL A 493 31.69 13.49 0.31
C VAL A 493 31.71 14.69 -0.63
N ASN A 494 32.61 15.65 -0.40
CA ASN A 494 32.76 16.84 -1.26
C ASN A 494 33.16 16.48 -2.71
N GLY A 495 33.76 15.30 -2.91
CA GLY A 495 34.12 14.79 -4.24
C GLY A 495 32.99 14.07 -4.98
N MET A 496 31.85 13.79 -4.32
CA MET A 496 30.80 12.91 -4.84
C MET A 496 29.75 13.70 -5.62
N LYS A 497 29.99 13.89 -6.93
CA LYS A 497 29.23 14.81 -7.79
C LYS A 497 27.82 14.32 -8.13
N GLU A 498 27.65 13.00 -8.24
CA GLU A 498 26.39 12.37 -8.60
C GLU A 498 25.52 12.04 -7.39
N LEU A 499 26.01 12.31 -6.17
CA LEU A 499 25.35 11.94 -4.93
C LEU A 499 24.04 12.70 -4.77
N GLN A 500 22.96 11.94 -4.60
CA GLN A 500 21.60 12.43 -4.37
C GLN A 500 21.16 12.13 -2.94
N GLN A 501 21.54 10.97 -2.40
CA GLN A 501 21.16 10.51 -1.08
C GLN A 501 22.40 10.11 -0.27
N LEU A 502 22.52 10.66 0.94
CA LEU A 502 23.60 10.39 1.87
C LEU A 502 23.05 10.12 3.26
N CYS A 503 23.28 8.92 3.80
CA CYS A 503 22.92 8.57 5.17
C CYS A 503 24.20 8.31 6.00
N LEU A 504 24.41 9.16 6.99
CA LEU A 504 25.51 9.14 7.95
C LEU A 504 24.99 9.08 9.40
N ALA A 505 23.72 8.70 9.58
CA ALA A 505 23.08 8.65 10.88
C ALA A 505 23.83 7.74 11.88
N ASN A 506 23.79 8.09 13.17
CA ASN A 506 24.34 7.30 14.27
C ASN A 506 25.82 6.93 14.08
N ASN A 507 26.66 7.91 13.76
CA ASN A 507 28.12 7.81 13.70
C ASN A 507 28.77 8.67 14.81
N TYR A 508 30.10 8.88 14.74
CA TYR A 508 30.85 9.72 15.69
C TYR A 508 31.40 10.98 15.02
N ILE A 509 30.67 11.53 14.06
CA ILE A 509 31.08 12.72 13.29
C ILE A 509 30.89 13.95 14.17
N SER A 510 31.95 14.73 14.36
CA SER A 510 31.91 15.97 15.16
C SER A 510 32.13 17.24 14.34
N LYS A 511 32.95 17.14 13.28
CA LYS A 511 33.11 18.18 12.27
C LYS A 511 32.10 17.95 11.16
N PRO A 512 31.22 18.92 10.86
CA PRO A 512 30.21 18.72 9.83
C PRO A 512 30.83 18.57 8.44
N PRO A 513 30.20 17.77 7.55
CA PRO A 513 30.61 17.71 6.15
C PRO A 513 30.44 19.08 5.47
N THR A 514 31.34 19.36 4.53
CA THR A 514 31.19 20.50 3.60
C THR A 514 30.82 19.95 2.23
N PHE A 515 29.73 20.46 1.68
CA PHE A 515 29.23 20.12 0.36
C PHE A 515 29.50 21.31 -0.58
N GLY A 516 30.58 21.22 -1.34
CA GLY A 516 30.97 22.26 -2.30
C GLY A 516 30.03 22.33 -3.51
N GLU A 517 30.32 23.25 -4.45
CA GLU A 517 29.51 23.47 -5.67
C GLU A 517 29.21 22.18 -6.46
N ASN A 518 30.10 21.19 -6.40
CA ASN A 518 29.97 19.92 -7.10
C ASN A 518 28.87 18.99 -6.55
N CYS A 519 28.42 19.17 -5.32
CA CYS A 519 27.38 18.35 -4.69
C CYS A 519 25.95 18.82 -5.01
N SER A 520 25.76 19.51 -6.14
CA SER A 520 24.49 20.14 -6.54
C SER A 520 23.31 19.17 -6.75
N LYS A 521 23.58 17.87 -6.88
CA LYS A 521 22.57 16.82 -7.04
C LYS A 521 22.00 16.29 -5.72
N LEU A 522 22.54 16.69 -4.57
CA LEU A 522 22.04 16.24 -3.28
C LEU A 522 20.58 16.63 -3.09
N VAL A 523 19.77 15.63 -2.76
CA VAL A 523 18.35 15.73 -2.45
C VAL A 523 18.12 15.40 -0.97
N HIS A 524 18.79 14.38 -0.45
CA HIS A 524 18.58 13.84 0.89
C HIS A 524 19.89 13.67 1.64
N VAL A 525 20.00 14.27 2.83
CA VAL A 525 21.15 14.12 3.72
C VAL A 525 20.64 13.81 5.13
N ASP A 526 21.08 12.70 5.71
CA ASP A 526 20.84 12.36 7.12
C ASP A 526 22.17 12.30 7.85
N VAL A 527 22.37 13.20 8.81
CA VAL A 527 23.51 13.27 9.74
C VAL A 527 23.04 13.23 11.19
N SER A 528 21.86 12.66 11.45
CA SER A 528 21.29 12.55 12.78
C SER A 528 22.12 11.65 13.71
N PHE A 529 21.94 11.80 15.03
CA PHE A 529 22.64 11.01 16.06
C PHE A 529 24.17 11.04 15.92
N ASN A 530 24.75 12.19 15.63
CA ASN A 530 26.19 12.41 15.60
C ASN A 530 26.60 13.35 16.76
N ALA A 531 27.79 13.93 16.71
CA ALA A 531 28.31 14.89 17.69
C ALA A 531 28.57 16.27 17.05
N LEU A 532 27.76 16.66 16.07
CA LEU A 532 27.92 17.92 15.36
C LEU A 532 27.62 19.12 16.27
N SER A 533 28.52 20.09 16.28
CA SER A 533 28.32 21.38 17.00
C SER A 533 27.87 22.52 16.09
N GLU A 534 27.87 22.29 14.78
CA GLU A 534 27.43 23.21 13.74
C GLU A 534 26.77 22.45 12.58
N MET A 535 25.89 23.12 11.84
CA MET A 535 25.20 22.53 10.69
C MET A 535 26.15 22.25 9.51
N PRO A 536 25.87 21.25 8.65
CA PRO A 536 26.58 21.06 7.39
C PRO A 536 26.50 22.30 6.49
N ASN A 537 27.62 22.61 5.83
CA ASN A 537 27.70 23.74 4.91
C ASN A 537 27.43 23.27 3.48
N PHE A 538 26.54 23.98 2.78
CA PHE A 538 26.19 23.72 1.38
C PHE A 538 26.47 24.96 0.54
N GLU A 539 27.42 24.88 -0.39
CA GLU A 539 27.70 25.97 -1.33
C GLU A 539 26.56 26.13 -2.36
N ASN A 540 25.93 25.02 -2.77
CA ASN A 540 24.82 25.02 -3.73
C ASN A 540 23.72 23.99 -3.37
N PRO A 541 22.78 24.31 -2.47
CA PRO A 541 21.72 23.40 -2.01
C PRO A 541 20.48 23.38 -2.93
N ALA A 542 20.60 23.71 -4.23
CA ALA A 542 19.44 23.97 -5.09
C ALA A 542 18.45 22.80 -5.22
N ASN A 543 18.92 21.55 -5.08
CA ASN A 543 18.09 20.34 -5.13
C ASN A 543 17.84 19.71 -3.75
N LEU A 544 18.40 20.26 -2.66
CA LEU A 544 18.31 19.68 -1.34
C LEU A 544 16.86 19.75 -0.83
N ALA A 545 16.18 18.61 -0.77
CA ALA A 545 14.80 18.49 -0.31
C ALA A 545 14.70 18.01 1.15
N PHE A 546 15.75 17.38 1.67
CA PHE A 546 15.77 16.81 3.01
C PHE A 546 17.16 16.92 3.65
N LEU A 547 17.19 17.42 4.89
CA LEU A 547 18.36 17.42 5.76
C LEU A 547 17.92 17.05 7.18
N ASP A 548 18.39 15.92 7.71
CA ASP A 548 18.20 15.57 9.12
C ASP A 548 19.50 15.76 9.90
N CYS A 549 19.46 16.68 10.87
CA CYS A 549 20.57 16.96 11.79
C CYS A 549 20.19 16.68 13.25
N SER A 550 19.13 15.91 13.48
CA SER A 550 18.56 15.67 14.80
C SER A 550 19.51 14.93 15.74
N TYR A 551 19.37 15.12 17.06
CA TYR A 551 20.27 14.54 18.08
C TYR A 551 21.77 14.80 17.83
N ASN A 552 22.09 16.05 17.51
CA ASN A 552 23.44 16.60 17.52
C ASN A 552 23.52 17.72 18.59
N ASP A 553 24.74 18.19 18.89
CA ASP A 553 25.02 19.25 19.88
C ASP A 553 24.88 20.67 19.28
N LEU A 554 23.81 20.91 18.51
CA LEU A 554 23.60 22.16 17.77
C LEU A 554 22.99 23.26 18.64
N ASP A 555 23.57 24.46 18.59
CA ASP A 555 22.92 25.67 19.13
C ASP A 555 21.83 26.17 18.17
N PHE A 556 20.61 25.71 18.42
CA PHE A 556 19.43 25.98 17.58
C PHE A 556 19.23 27.47 17.28
N PHE A 557 19.44 28.36 18.25
CA PHE A 557 19.19 29.79 18.06
C PHE A 557 20.25 30.47 17.19
N LYS A 558 21.47 29.92 17.15
CA LYS A 558 22.59 30.46 16.36
C LYS A 558 22.58 29.94 14.92
N GLU A 559 22.27 28.65 14.74
CA GLU A 559 22.34 27.98 13.44
C GLU A 559 21.10 28.21 12.57
N PHE A 560 19.90 28.35 13.16
CA PHE A 560 18.66 28.61 12.41
C PHE A 560 18.71 29.92 11.60
N ASN A 561 19.41 30.94 12.12
CA ASN A 561 19.57 32.23 11.44
C ASN A 561 20.42 32.14 10.16
N LYS A 562 21.19 31.06 9.94
CA LYS A 562 21.98 30.87 8.70
C LYS A 562 21.11 30.50 7.50
N PHE A 563 19.93 29.90 7.71
CA PHE A 563 18.99 29.50 6.64
C PHE A 563 17.81 30.47 6.46
N GLU A 564 17.66 31.51 7.30
CA GLU A 564 16.69 32.61 7.08
C GLU A 564 16.89 33.33 5.73
N VAL A 565 18.00 33.09 5.03
CA VAL A 565 18.28 33.59 3.67
C VAL A 565 17.40 32.93 2.58
N PHE A 566 16.69 31.83 2.88
CA PHE A 566 15.86 31.11 1.90
C PHE A 566 14.33 31.28 2.05
N GLY A 567 13.87 32.33 2.76
CA GLY A 567 12.54 32.90 2.48
C GLY A 567 11.48 32.87 3.60
N ARG A 568 11.86 32.84 4.88
CA ARG A 568 10.91 33.20 5.96
C ARG A 568 11.59 34.15 6.96
N LYS A 569 11.13 35.41 6.98
CA LYS A 569 11.31 36.28 8.15
C LYS A 569 10.42 35.75 9.27
N ARG A 570 10.98 35.68 10.48
CA ARG A 570 10.25 35.47 11.73
C ARG A 570 9.07 36.43 11.88
N GLY A 571 7.90 35.86 12.14
CA GLY A 571 6.74 36.55 12.71
C GLY A 571 5.76 37.11 11.68
N VAL A 572 4.48 36.81 11.94
CA VAL A 572 3.26 37.27 11.24
C VAL A 572 2.84 36.41 10.03
N LEU A 573 1.79 35.61 10.27
CA LEU A 573 0.86 35.09 9.28
C LEU A 573 0.14 36.28 8.60
N GLU A 574 0.69 36.86 7.54
CA GLU A 574 -0.11 37.69 6.63
C GLU A 574 0.24 37.43 5.16
N SER A 575 -0.79 36.93 4.47
CA SER A 575 -1.15 37.08 3.06
C SER A 575 -0.14 37.77 2.13
N THR A 576 0.51 36.98 1.26
CA THR A 576 0.39 36.98 -0.22
C THR A 576 1.61 36.24 -0.77
N LEU A 577 1.44 34.98 -1.17
CA LEU A 577 2.46 34.21 -1.90
C LEU A 577 1.95 33.96 -3.33
N ASP A 578 2.58 34.63 -4.29
CA ASP A 578 2.38 34.42 -5.71
C ASP A 578 3.10 33.13 -6.14
N MET A 579 2.33 32.04 -6.26
CA MET A 579 2.78 30.67 -6.51
C MET A 579 3.15 30.37 -7.98
N LYS A 580 3.90 31.25 -8.63
CA LYS A 580 4.43 30.99 -9.98
C LYS A 580 5.95 31.20 -10.02
N LYS A 581 6.69 30.07 -9.92
CA LYS A 581 8.09 29.84 -10.38
C LYS A 581 9.26 29.85 -9.39
N LYS A 582 9.13 29.33 -8.17
CA LYS A 582 10.33 28.86 -7.42
C LYS A 582 10.07 27.47 -6.85
N LYS A 583 10.93 26.49 -7.19
CA LYS A 583 11.05 25.25 -6.42
C LYS A 583 11.47 25.69 -5.01
N GLU A 584 10.54 25.68 -4.07
CA GLU A 584 10.84 25.96 -2.67
C GLU A 584 11.67 24.79 -2.13
N VAL A 585 12.91 25.08 -1.75
CA VAL A 585 13.78 24.16 -1.01
C VAL A 585 13.13 23.95 0.35
N VAL A 586 12.58 22.77 0.61
CA VAL A 586 12.07 22.40 1.93
C VAL A 586 13.27 22.02 2.80
N VAL A 587 13.97 23.02 3.35
CA VAL A 587 15.02 22.76 4.34
C VAL A 587 14.33 22.32 5.63
N ARG A 588 14.35 21.02 5.93
CA ARG A 588 13.79 20.45 7.16
C ARG A 588 14.74 20.69 8.35
N VAL A 589 14.92 21.93 8.78
CA VAL A 589 15.77 22.28 9.94
C VAL A 589 15.28 21.66 11.26
N ASP A 590 14.05 21.14 11.28
CA ASP A 590 13.37 20.62 12.48
C ASP A 590 12.69 19.26 12.22
N GLY A 591 13.07 18.57 11.15
CA GLY A 591 12.43 17.35 10.66
C GLY A 591 13.20 16.08 11.01
N CYS A 592 13.48 15.87 12.30
CA CYS A 592 13.06 14.63 12.96
C CYS A 592 13.18 14.64 14.47
N ILE A 593 13.81 15.56 15.20
CA ILE A 593 13.64 15.65 16.67
C ILE A 593 13.61 17.10 17.12
N ARG A 594 12.48 17.50 17.68
CA ARG A 594 12.35 18.82 18.31
C ARG A 594 12.97 18.78 19.70
N LEU A 595 14.08 19.51 19.86
CA LEU A 595 14.55 19.99 21.16
C LEU A 595 13.71 21.18 21.69
N LYS A 596 12.58 21.50 21.03
CA LYS A 596 11.63 22.48 21.54
C LYS A 596 11.06 21.98 22.86
N GLN A 597 11.54 22.56 23.95
CA GLN A 597 10.99 22.31 25.27
C GLN A 597 9.61 22.98 25.38
N TYR A 598 8.60 22.16 25.64
CA TYR A 598 7.28 22.62 26.01
C TYR A 598 7.21 22.69 27.53
N LYS A 599 6.41 23.61 28.06
CA LYS A 599 6.18 23.66 29.51
C LYS A 599 5.36 22.43 29.91
N PHE A 600 5.62 21.89 31.09
CA PHE A 600 4.79 20.81 31.59
C PHE A 600 3.38 21.33 31.90
N LEU A 601 2.37 20.57 31.48
CA LEU A 601 0.98 20.94 31.70
C LEU A 601 0.53 20.45 33.08
N ASN A 602 -0.07 21.33 33.87
CA ASN A 602 -0.56 21.02 35.22
C ASN A 602 -1.55 19.84 35.26
N ARG A 603 -2.29 19.60 34.17
CA ARG A 603 -3.22 18.45 34.07
C ARG A 603 -2.54 17.09 34.18
N PHE A 604 -1.21 17.03 34.05
CA PHE A 604 -0.40 15.82 34.21
C PHE A 604 0.43 15.82 35.50
N ALA A 605 0.33 16.87 36.34
CA ALA A 605 1.14 17.02 37.56
C ALA A 605 0.75 16.01 38.66
N ASP A 606 -0.54 15.70 38.80
CA ASP A 606 -1.02 14.74 39.81
C ASP A 606 -0.76 13.27 39.41
N LEU A 607 -0.30 13.04 38.18
CA LEU A 607 -0.02 11.75 37.55
C LEU A 607 1.48 11.51 37.35
N LEU A 608 2.37 12.20 38.09
CA LEU A 608 3.82 12.00 38.08
C LEU A 608 4.23 10.63 38.68
N LYS A 609 3.72 9.55 38.07
CA LYS A 609 4.27 8.21 38.17
C LYS A 609 5.32 8.14 37.09
N PHE A 610 6.58 8.04 37.49
CA PHE A 610 7.64 7.71 36.56
C PHE A 610 7.64 6.21 36.34
N ARG A 611 7.88 5.77 35.11
CA ARG A 611 8.31 4.39 34.90
C ARG A 611 9.70 4.21 35.51
N SER A 612 9.92 3.05 36.11
CA SER A 612 11.23 2.70 36.68
C SER A 612 12.26 2.38 35.60
N VAL A 613 11.82 2.15 34.36
CA VAL A 613 12.67 1.74 33.24
C VAL A 613 12.80 2.92 32.26
N PRO A 614 14.02 3.34 31.91
CA PRO A 614 14.24 4.50 31.04
C PRO A 614 13.87 4.18 29.59
N THR A 615 13.06 5.04 28.97
CA THR A 615 12.74 4.91 27.55
C THR A 615 13.89 5.42 26.68
N THR A 616 14.34 4.61 25.73
CA THR A 616 15.30 5.00 24.68
C THR A 616 14.59 5.08 23.32
N LEU A 617 14.99 6.04 22.49
CA LEU A 617 14.36 6.35 21.21
C LEU A 617 15.38 6.25 20.10
N SER A 618 14.96 5.75 18.94
CA SER A 618 15.70 5.89 17.70
C SER A 618 14.75 6.03 16.53
N THR A 619 15.28 6.57 15.43
CA THR A 619 14.61 6.57 14.14
C THR A 619 15.47 5.84 13.10
N ALA A 620 14.86 5.45 12.00
CA ALA A 620 15.54 4.95 10.81
C ALA A 620 14.71 5.30 9.57
N GLN A 621 15.37 5.73 8.50
CA GLN A 621 14.71 6.17 7.29
C GLN A 621 15.47 5.75 6.02
N MET A 622 14.75 5.37 4.98
CA MET A 622 15.31 5.07 3.66
C MET A 622 14.41 5.63 2.56
N CYS A 623 15.00 6.42 1.67
CA CYS A 623 14.37 6.78 0.41
C CYS A 623 14.74 5.70 -0.62
N SER A 624 13.75 4.88 -1.00
CA SER A 624 13.96 3.67 -1.79
C SER A 624 14.08 3.97 -3.30
N ASP A 625 13.04 3.65 -4.09
CA ASP A 625 13.05 3.88 -5.55
C ASP A 625 12.43 5.22 -5.96
N ARG A 626 12.17 6.11 -4.99
CA ARG A 626 11.61 7.45 -5.21
C ARG A 626 12.72 8.48 -5.48
N ASP A 627 12.35 9.56 -6.17
CA ASP A 627 13.26 10.69 -6.41
C ASP A 627 13.58 11.47 -5.13
N GLU A 628 12.67 11.48 -4.15
CA GLU A 628 12.79 12.21 -2.89
C GLU A 628 12.07 11.50 -1.72
N MET A 629 12.52 11.77 -0.48
CA MET A 629 11.87 11.29 0.74
C MET A 629 10.57 12.07 0.99
N GLN A 630 9.43 11.40 0.83
CA GLN A 630 8.09 11.99 0.97
C GLN A 630 7.60 11.95 2.41
N ASP A 631 8.05 10.96 3.16
CA ASP A 631 7.70 10.75 4.55
C ASP A 631 8.30 11.82 5.47
N SER A 632 7.73 11.95 6.66
CA SER A 632 8.24 12.76 7.77
C SER A 632 7.97 12.03 9.08
N MET A 633 8.87 12.14 10.05
CA MET A 633 8.65 11.58 11.39
C MET A 633 8.63 12.70 12.45
N LEU A 634 7.98 12.38 13.57
CA LEU A 634 7.83 13.22 14.74
C LEU A 634 8.29 12.43 15.96
N CYS A 635 9.19 12.99 16.75
CA CYS A 635 9.62 12.38 18.02
C CYS A 635 10.03 13.48 19.00
N ILE A 636 9.25 13.65 20.09
CA ILE A 636 9.46 14.66 21.12
C ILE A 636 9.41 14.01 22.50
N PRO A 637 10.56 13.81 23.16
CA PRO A 637 10.59 13.35 24.55
C PRO A 637 10.16 14.47 25.51
N ASN A 638 9.57 14.09 26.64
CA ASN A 638 9.08 15.00 27.68
C ASN A 638 8.15 16.12 27.15
N PHE A 639 7.28 15.79 26.20
CA PHE A 639 6.46 16.73 25.45
C PHE A 639 5.48 17.53 26.32
N ALA A 640 4.63 16.90 27.12
CA ALA A 640 3.64 17.62 27.94
C ALA A 640 3.86 17.46 29.46
N GLY A 641 4.88 16.69 29.83
CA GLY A 641 5.23 16.31 31.19
C GLY A 641 6.45 15.39 31.16
N PRO A 642 7.08 15.11 32.31
CA PRO A 642 8.14 14.11 32.40
C PRO A 642 7.63 12.74 31.95
N ASP A 643 8.42 11.99 31.16
CA ASP A 643 8.06 10.65 30.67
C ASP A 643 6.77 10.64 29.80
N HIS A 644 6.44 11.79 29.20
CA HIS A 644 5.43 11.93 28.16
C HIS A 644 6.11 12.10 26.80
N PHE A 645 5.79 11.27 25.82
CA PHE A 645 6.42 11.31 24.50
C PHE A 645 5.36 11.58 23.44
N LEU A 646 5.71 12.40 22.46
CA LEU A 646 4.91 12.57 21.25
C LEU A 646 5.68 11.99 20.07
N LEU A 647 5.13 10.96 19.46
CA LEU A 647 5.74 10.20 18.38
C LEU A 647 4.82 10.25 17.16
N GLY A 648 5.35 10.12 15.96
CA GLY A 648 4.52 9.98 14.78
C GLY A 648 5.27 9.74 13.50
N VAL A 649 4.57 9.22 12.50
CA VAL A 649 5.02 9.08 11.13
C VAL A 649 3.92 9.63 10.23
N ALA A 650 4.32 10.45 9.27
CA ALA A 650 3.50 10.97 8.21
C ALA A 650 4.10 10.49 6.88
N ASP A 651 3.44 9.54 6.23
CA ASP A 651 3.80 9.05 4.91
C ASP A 651 3.11 9.91 3.84
N GLY A 652 3.89 10.47 2.93
CA GLY A 652 3.44 11.47 1.97
C GLY A 652 3.19 10.87 0.59
N HIS A 653 2.06 11.21 -0.03
CA HIS A 653 1.74 10.77 -1.39
C HIS A 653 1.44 11.96 -2.31
N TYR A 654 1.86 11.83 -3.57
CA TYR A 654 1.82 12.90 -4.58
C TYR A 654 2.62 14.16 -4.24
N GLY A 655 3.46 14.13 -3.20
CA GLY A 655 4.35 15.22 -2.81
C GLY A 655 4.91 15.07 -1.40
N VAL A 656 5.71 16.06 -0.98
CA VAL A 656 6.43 16.08 0.32
C VAL A 656 5.83 17.07 1.33
N GLN A 657 4.99 18.00 0.88
CA GLN A 657 4.60 19.19 1.63
C GLN A 657 3.68 18.83 2.78
N THR A 658 2.61 18.07 2.51
CA THR A 658 1.60 17.73 3.53
C THR A 658 2.21 16.96 4.70
N ALA A 659 2.98 15.89 4.43
CA ALA A 659 3.63 15.10 5.46
C ALA A 659 4.58 15.95 6.33
N TYR A 660 5.40 16.80 5.70
CA TYR A 660 6.31 17.70 6.40
C TYR A 660 5.56 18.73 7.26
N TYR A 661 4.64 19.48 6.67
CA TYR A 661 3.93 20.54 7.36
C TYR A 661 3.04 20.00 8.49
N PHE A 662 2.50 18.79 8.35
CA PHE A 662 1.78 18.12 9.44
C PHE A 662 2.68 18.01 10.67
N ASN A 663 3.85 17.38 10.56
CA ASN A 663 4.75 17.18 11.71
C ASN A 663 5.33 18.49 12.25
N VAL A 664 5.45 19.52 11.41
CA VAL A 664 5.85 20.87 11.85
C VAL A 664 4.76 21.54 12.70
N MET A 665 3.49 21.45 12.31
CA MET A 665 2.41 22.19 12.96
C MET A 665 1.79 21.41 14.12
N PHE A 666 1.69 20.09 14.00
CA PHE A 666 0.93 19.23 14.89
C PHE A 666 1.31 19.39 16.37
N PRO A 667 2.59 19.36 16.78
CA PRO A 667 2.95 19.43 18.20
C PRO A 667 2.47 20.72 18.88
N ASP A 668 2.58 21.87 18.21
CA ASP A 668 2.15 23.15 18.77
C ASP A 668 0.63 23.22 18.91
N ILE A 669 -0.08 22.81 17.85
CA ILE A 669 -1.55 22.76 17.84
C ILE A 669 -2.05 21.80 18.92
N PHE A 670 -1.50 20.58 18.96
CA PHE A 670 -1.90 19.55 19.92
C PHE A 670 -1.60 19.98 21.36
N TYR A 671 -0.45 20.61 21.62
CA TYR A 671 -0.12 21.14 22.94
C TYR A 671 -1.13 22.21 23.42
N GLU A 672 -1.53 23.14 22.55
CA GLU A 672 -2.55 24.14 22.87
C GLU A 672 -3.93 23.51 23.12
N VAL A 673 -4.30 22.51 22.31
CA VAL A 673 -5.55 21.77 22.50
C VAL A 673 -5.53 20.96 23.80
N LEU A 674 -4.40 20.36 24.19
CA LEU A 674 -4.24 19.65 25.47
C LEU A 674 -4.46 20.52 26.70
N LYS A 675 -4.35 21.86 26.60
CA LYS A 675 -4.68 22.76 27.73
C LYS A 675 -6.19 22.81 28.02
N LYS A 676 -7.02 22.44 27.06
CA LYS A 676 -8.48 22.44 27.19
C LYS A 676 -8.94 21.26 28.08
N PRO A 677 -10.07 21.38 28.78
CA PRO A 677 -10.61 20.33 29.64
C PRO A 677 -11.36 19.25 28.81
N ILE A 678 -10.66 18.63 27.86
CA ILE A 678 -11.17 17.57 26.96
C ILE A 678 -10.33 16.30 27.08
N THR A 679 -10.84 15.18 26.58
CA THR A 679 -10.08 13.92 26.51
C THR A 679 -8.93 14.04 25.51
N ILE A 680 -7.95 13.13 25.59
CA ILE A 680 -6.80 13.15 24.67
C ILE A 680 -7.25 12.74 23.25
N GLU A 681 -8.21 11.84 23.16
CA GLU A 681 -8.83 11.39 21.90
C GLU A 681 -9.59 12.53 21.20
N GLU A 682 -10.33 13.34 21.97
CA GLU A 682 -10.95 14.57 21.45
C GLU A 682 -9.89 15.60 21.03
N ALA A 683 -8.83 15.74 21.82
CA ALA A 683 -7.72 16.63 21.49
C ALA A 683 -7.02 16.25 20.17
N PHE A 684 -6.87 14.95 19.88
CA PHE A 684 -6.36 14.48 18.59
C PHE A 684 -7.27 14.90 17.44
N LYS A 685 -8.56 14.60 17.53
CA LYS A 685 -9.53 14.94 16.47
C LYS A 685 -9.58 16.44 16.21
N GLU A 686 -9.58 17.26 17.26
CA GLU A 686 -9.54 18.71 17.14
C GLU A 686 -8.23 19.21 16.51
N ALA A 687 -7.08 18.65 16.90
CA ALA A 687 -5.79 19.03 16.32
C ALA A 687 -5.72 18.70 14.81
N PHE A 688 -6.20 17.53 14.39
CA PHE A 688 -6.30 17.15 12.97
C PHE A 688 -7.22 18.09 12.19
N GLU A 689 -8.36 18.48 12.76
CA GLU A 689 -9.28 19.46 12.15
C GLU A 689 -8.62 20.83 11.95
N VAL A 690 -7.91 21.33 12.97
CA VAL A 690 -7.19 22.62 12.88
C VAL A 690 -6.12 22.56 11.79
N ILE A 691 -5.32 21.49 11.73
CA ILE A 691 -4.30 21.31 10.69
C ILE A 691 -4.94 21.25 9.31
N GLN A 692 -6.04 20.52 9.16
CA GLN A 692 -6.73 20.44 7.88
C GLN A 692 -7.21 21.82 7.40
N CYS A 693 -7.66 22.68 8.30
CA CYS A 693 -7.99 24.07 8.00
C CYS A 693 -6.76 24.89 7.57
N GLU A 694 -5.59 24.69 8.19
CA GLU A 694 -4.35 25.32 7.77
C GLU A 694 -3.92 24.86 6.37
N PHE A 695 -4.04 23.57 6.05
CA PHE A 695 -3.77 23.05 4.71
C PHE A 695 -4.66 23.66 3.62
N VAL A 696 -5.94 23.90 3.92
CA VAL A 696 -6.83 24.64 3.00
C VAL A 696 -6.32 26.07 2.76
N LYS A 697 -5.89 26.77 3.82
CA LYS A 697 -5.35 28.14 3.70
C LYS A 697 -4.04 28.17 2.91
N MET A 698 -3.21 27.15 3.07
CA MET A 698 -1.93 27.00 2.37
C MET A 698 -2.11 26.56 0.91
N GLY A 699 -3.24 25.97 0.55
CA GLY A 699 -3.50 25.49 -0.81
C GLY A 699 -2.60 24.30 -1.20
N VAL A 700 -2.32 23.41 -0.25
CA VAL A 700 -1.57 22.17 -0.52
C VAL A 700 -2.30 21.32 -1.57
N LYS A 701 -1.53 20.58 -2.36
CA LYS A 701 -2.05 19.76 -3.47
C LYS A 701 -1.74 18.27 -3.35
N ASP A 702 -0.89 17.92 -2.40
CA ASP A 702 -0.53 16.55 -2.04
C ASP A 702 -1.32 16.11 -0.80
N GLY A 703 -1.12 14.85 -0.41
CA GLY A 703 -1.74 14.28 0.78
C GLY A 703 -0.74 13.49 1.62
N ALA A 704 -1.17 13.07 2.80
CA ALA A 704 -0.39 12.18 3.65
C ALA A 704 -1.26 11.26 4.51
N CYS A 705 -0.79 10.03 4.68
CA CYS A 705 -1.18 9.12 5.74
C CYS A 705 -0.40 9.47 7.00
N VAL A 706 -1.04 9.43 8.17
CA VAL A 706 -0.43 9.90 9.41
C VAL A 706 -0.85 9.04 10.59
N THR A 707 0.12 8.59 11.36
CA THR A 707 -0.07 7.98 12.68
C THR A 707 0.71 8.74 13.72
N VAL A 708 0.02 9.23 14.76
CA VAL A 708 0.60 9.94 15.90
C VAL A 708 0.31 9.15 17.18
N VAL A 709 1.31 9.00 18.04
CA VAL A 709 1.20 8.38 19.36
C VAL A 709 1.60 9.38 20.44
N PHE A 710 0.70 9.62 21.39
CA PHE A 710 1.02 10.32 22.64
C PHE A 710 1.16 9.29 23.76
N LEU A 711 2.40 9.06 24.17
CA LEU A 711 2.76 8.14 25.23
C LEU A 711 2.78 8.88 26.57
N THR A 712 2.13 8.30 27.57
CA THR A 712 2.19 8.73 28.98
C THR A 712 2.78 7.60 29.82
N PRO A 713 3.12 7.82 31.11
CA PRO A 713 3.67 6.75 31.94
C PRO A 713 2.76 5.52 32.11
N LEU A 714 1.45 5.69 31.91
CA LEU A 714 0.45 4.63 32.12
C LEU A 714 -0.24 4.16 30.84
N LYS A 715 -0.31 5.01 29.81
CA LYS A 715 -1.16 4.78 28.64
C LYS A 715 -0.49 5.20 27.35
N ILE A 716 -0.86 4.50 26.28
CA ILE A 716 -0.53 4.80 24.89
C ILE A 716 -1.81 5.31 24.23
N TYR A 717 -1.79 6.54 23.71
CA TYR A 717 -2.90 7.08 22.93
C TYR A 717 -2.46 7.20 21.49
N THR A 718 -3.20 6.57 20.56
CA THR A 718 -2.86 6.56 19.14
C THR A 718 -3.95 7.26 18.35
N ALA A 719 -3.57 8.07 17.37
CA ALA A 719 -4.44 8.67 16.37
C ALA A 719 -3.90 8.34 14.97
N GLN A 720 -4.69 7.64 14.16
CA GLN A 720 -4.29 7.16 12.84
C GLN A 720 -5.25 7.63 11.75
N CYS A 721 -4.70 8.08 10.63
CA CYS A 721 -5.39 8.52 9.43
C CYS A 721 -4.65 7.96 8.21
N GLY A 722 -5.16 6.90 7.60
CA GLY A 722 -4.47 6.16 6.54
C GLY A 722 -3.91 4.81 7.01
N ASP A 723 -2.77 4.41 6.46
CA ASP A 723 -2.16 3.07 6.51
C ASP A 723 -0.77 3.02 7.19
N CYS A 724 -0.22 4.15 7.66
CA CYS A 724 0.87 4.10 8.64
C CYS A 724 0.41 3.33 9.90
N ARG A 725 1.26 2.53 10.54
CA ARG A 725 0.86 1.65 11.64
C ARG A 725 1.73 1.84 12.88
N ALA A 726 1.08 1.74 14.05
CA ALA A 726 1.72 1.68 15.36
C ALA A 726 1.55 0.29 15.99
N VAL A 727 2.66 -0.32 16.43
CA VAL A 727 2.71 -1.67 17.01
C VAL A 727 3.39 -1.62 18.38
N TYR A 728 2.66 -2.05 19.40
CA TYR A 728 3.15 -2.17 20.78
C TYR A 728 3.59 -3.60 21.05
N VAL A 729 4.84 -3.77 21.50
CA VAL A 729 5.47 -5.06 21.70
C VAL A 729 5.70 -5.30 23.19
N THR A 730 5.24 -6.47 23.63
CA THR A 730 5.37 -7.00 24.99
C THR A 730 6.22 -8.26 24.98
N SER A 731 6.53 -8.79 26.16
CA SER A 731 7.26 -10.05 26.30
C SER A 731 6.57 -11.27 25.67
N GLU A 732 5.26 -11.20 25.40
CA GLU A 732 4.46 -12.32 24.89
C GLU A 732 3.98 -12.13 23.44
N LYS A 733 3.81 -10.89 22.96
CA LYS A 733 3.17 -10.59 21.67
C LYS A 733 3.42 -9.18 21.16
N ALA A 734 3.21 -9.01 19.85
CA ALA A 734 3.02 -7.72 19.18
C ALA A 734 1.53 -7.38 18.98
N ILE A 735 1.15 -6.14 19.29
CA ILE A 735 -0.22 -5.65 19.25
C ILE A 735 -0.28 -4.43 18.34
N GLN A 736 -1.02 -4.53 17.23
CA GLN A 736 -1.34 -3.37 16.39
C GLN A 736 -2.38 -2.50 17.08
N LEU A 737 -2.09 -1.19 17.21
CA LEU A 737 -2.88 -0.27 18.03
C LEU A 737 -4.11 0.30 17.31
N CYS A 738 -4.12 0.36 15.97
CA CYS A 738 -5.22 0.89 15.15
C CYS A 738 -5.42 0.04 13.89
N THR A 739 -6.62 0.08 13.31
CA THR A 739 -6.87 -0.58 12.01
C THR A 739 -6.38 0.29 10.85
N GLU A 740 -5.89 -0.34 9.79
CA GLU A 740 -5.55 0.36 8.55
C GLU A 740 -6.81 0.78 7.82
N HIS A 741 -6.75 1.90 7.10
CA HIS A 741 -7.94 2.51 6.51
C HIS A 741 -8.09 2.19 5.02
N GLU A 742 -8.07 0.92 4.66
CA GLU A 742 -8.30 0.49 3.28
C GLU A 742 -9.73 0.81 2.81
N PRO A 743 -9.92 1.37 1.60
CA PRO A 743 -11.24 1.65 1.04
C PRO A 743 -12.10 0.40 0.91
N THR A 744 -11.50 -0.77 0.72
CA THR A 744 -12.17 -2.07 0.57
C THR A 744 -12.88 -2.54 1.85
N MET A 745 -12.52 -2.00 3.02
CA MET A 745 -13.13 -2.39 4.29
C MET A 745 -14.59 -1.95 4.37
N LYS A 746 -15.47 -2.86 4.83
CA LYS A 746 -16.93 -2.64 4.92
C LYS A 746 -17.31 -1.35 5.68
N MET A 747 -16.57 -1.00 6.74
CA MET A 747 -16.81 0.23 7.52
C MET A 747 -16.41 1.50 6.74
N GLU A 748 -15.27 1.48 6.05
CA GLU A 748 -14.82 2.62 5.24
C GLU A 748 -15.69 2.82 4.00
N GLN A 749 -16.10 1.74 3.31
CA GLN A 749 -17.04 1.84 2.20
C GLN A 749 -18.36 2.51 2.59
N LYS A 750 -18.93 2.11 3.75
CA LYS A 750 -20.15 2.73 4.27
C LYS A 750 -19.97 4.24 4.50
N ARG A 751 -18.81 4.64 5.05
CA ARG A 751 -18.47 6.06 5.25
C ARG A 751 -18.30 6.80 3.91
N ILE A 752 -17.52 6.25 2.98
CA ILE A 752 -17.25 6.80 1.64
C ILE A 752 -18.57 7.03 0.89
N LYS A 753 -19.44 6.01 0.88
CA LYS A 753 -20.77 6.07 0.26
C LYS A 753 -21.65 7.15 0.89
N LYS A 754 -21.66 7.27 2.22
CA LYS A 754 -22.38 8.34 2.93
C LYS A 754 -21.88 9.74 2.55
N ALA A 755 -20.59 9.87 2.24
CA ALA A 755 -19.96 11.10 1.75
C ALA A 755 -20.16 11.36 0.24
N GLY A 756 -20.87 10.47 -0.48
CA GLY A 756 -21.11 10.59 -1.92
C GLY A 756 -19.95 10.09 -2.80
N GLY A 757 -19.00 9.37 -2.22
CA GLY A 757 -17.93 8.69 -2.96
C GLY A 757 -18.23 7.21 -3.19
N PHE A 758 -17.34 6.52 -3.88
CA PHE A 758 -17.42 5.09 -4.11
C PHE A 758 -16.01 4.49 -4.19
N VAL A 759 -15.94 3.17 -4.01
CA VAL A 759 -14.71 2.40 -4.20
C VAL A 759 -14.79 1.69 -5.54
N ASP A 760 -13.79 1.88 -6.39
CA ASP A 760 -13.75 1.25 -7.71
C ASP A 760 -13.36 -0.23 -7.64
N ALA A 761 -13.42 -0.92 -8.78
CA ALA A 761 -13.07 -2.34 -8.89
C ALA A 761 -11.58 -2.63 -8.56
N ALA A 762 -10.72 -1.62 -8.54
CA ALA A 762 -9.32 -1.74 -8.13
C ALA A 762 -9.13 -1.50 -6.61
N GLY A 763 -10.22 -1.36 -5.86
CA GLY A 763 -10.20 -1.11 -4.42
C GLY A 763 -9.78 0.32 -4.05
N ARG A 764 -9.88 1.27 -4.99
CA ARG A 764 -9.44 2.66 -4.77
C ARG A 764 -10.61 3.61 -4.59
N VAL A 765 -10.40 4.69 -3.84
CA VAL A 765 -11.33 5.82 -3.69
C VAL A 765 -10.63 7.10 -4.10
N SER A 766 -11.23 7.86 -5.01
CA SER A 766 -10.60 9.05 -5.60
C SER A 766 -9.18 8.79 -6.17
N GLY A 767 -8.92 7.57 -6.65
CA GLY A 767 -7.61 7.14 -7.17
C GLY A 767 -6.59 6.66 -6.13
N LEU A 768 -6.90 6.78 -4.84
CA LEU A 768 -6.03 6.40 -3.73
C LEU A 768 -6.38 5.02 -3.15
N ARG A 769 -5.37 4.34 -2.60
CA ARG A 769 -5.50 3.06 -1.86
C ARG A 769 -5.84 3.25 -0.38
N VAL A 770 -5.97 4.49 0.07
CA VAL A 770 -6.36 4.85 1.43
C VAL A 770 -7.66 5.64 1.40
N SER A 771 -8.47 5.44 2.43
CA SER A 771 -9.76 6.11 2.56
C SER A 771 -9.71 7.32 3.51
N ARG A 772 -8.64 7.45 4.29
CA ARG A 772 -8.40 8.55 5.21
C ARG A 772 -7.01 9.12 4.98
N SER A 773 -6.90 10.44 4.99
CA SER A 773 -5.65 11.17 4.78
C SER A 773 -5.80 12.61 5.26
N VAL A 774 -4.69 13.32 5.46
CA VAL A 774 -4.67 14.79 5.57
C VAL A 774 -4.23 15.40 4.24
N GLY A 775 -4.56 16.66 3.97
CA GLY A 775 -4.04 17.41 2.82
C GLY A 775 -4.78 17.22 1.48
N ASP A 776 -5.35 16.03 1.18
CA ASP A 776 -6.10 15.77 -0.08
C ASP A 776 -7.41 16.60 -0.18
N ILE A 777 -7.31 17.92 -0.34
CA ILE A 777 -8.40 18.89 -0.19
C ILE A 777 -9.52 18.63 -1.19
N GLU A 778 -9.16 18.41 -2.46
CA GLU A 778 -10.12 18.23 -3.56
C GLU A 778 -10.99 16.97 -3.40
N ASN A 779 -10.53 16.01 -2.59
CA ASN A 779 -11.18 14.72 -2.37
C ASN A 779 -12.03 14.68 -1.08
N LYS A 780 -12.09 15.76 -0.31
CA LYS A 780 -12.95 15.85 0.88
C LYS A 780 -14.41 16.10 0.45
N PRO A 781 -15.42 15.52 1.14
CA PRO A 781 -15.37 14.69 2.34
C PRO A 781 -15.31 13.17 2.06
N VAL A 782 -15.13 12.77 0.79
CA VAL A 782 -15.05 11.35 0.41
C VAL A 782 -13.87 10.69 1.12
N LEU A 783 -12.70 11.32 1.05
CA LEU A 783 -11.62 11.11 2.01
C LEU A 783 -11.90 11.92 3.27
N THR A 784 -11.59 11.38 4.44
CA THR A 784 -11.69 12.12 5.72
C THR A 784 -10.33 12.27 6.37
N HIS A 785 -10.09 13.40 7.03
CA HIS A 785 -8.92 13.65 7.87
C HIS A 785 -9.16 13.32 9.35
N ILE A 786 -10.39 12.92 9.72
CA ILE A 786 -10.73 12.55 11.09
C ILE A 786 -10.04 11.21 11.41
N PRO A 787 -9.11 11.17 12.40
CA PRO A 787 -8.38 9.96 12.72
C PRO A 787 -9.25 8.94 13.48
N GLU A 788 -8.96 7.66 13.32
CA GLU A 788 -9.30 6.66 14.32
C GLU A 788 -8.41 6.87 15.54
N THR A 789 -9.00 6.80 16.74
CA THR A 789 -8.27 7.00 18.00
C THR A 789 -8.43 5.77 18.90
N THR A 790 -7.32 5.27 19.45
CA THR A 790 -7.31 4.16 20.41
C THR A 790 -6.52 4.51 21.66
N VAL A 791 -6.83 3.81 22.76
CA VAL A 791 -6.16 3.95 24.04
C VAL A 791 -5.79 2.58 24.56
N TYR A 792 -4.51 2.41 24.90
CA TYR A 792 -3.96 1.15 25.40
C TYR A 792 -3.28 1.35 26.75
N ASP A 793 -3.52 0.46 27.72
CA ASP A 793 -2.85 0.48 29.02
C ASP A 793 -1.47 -0.18 28.92
N ARG A 794 -0.43 0.51 29.40
CA ARG A 794 0.94 0.01 29.34
C ARG A 794 1.16 -1.09 30.39
N GLY A 795 1.56 -2.27 29.93
CA GLY A 795 1.91 -3.43 30.77
C GLY A 795 3.24 -3.25 31.49
N SER A 796 3.52 -4.09 32.50
CA SER A 796 4.84 -4.15 33.17
C SER A 796 5.89 -4.91 32.36
N ASP A 797 5.46 -5.63 31.33
CA ASP A 797 6.24 -6.49 30.44
C ASP A 797 6.42 -5.86 29.05
N GLU A 798 6.24 -4.54 28.95
CA GLU A 798 6.49 -3.79 27.73
C GLU A 798 7.95 -3.86 27.31
N GLU A 799 8.20 -3.87 26.00
CA GLU A 799 9.57 -3.92 25.48
C GLU A 799 9.81 -2.86 24.43
N TYR A 800 8.89 -2.73 23.46
CA TYR A 800 9.04 -1.80 22.36
C TYR A 800 7.72 -1.15 21.94
N LEU A 801 7.84 0.02 21.30
CA LEU A 801 6.78 0.65 20.53
C LEU A 801 7.36 1.06 19.17
N ILE A 802 6.73 0.60 18.09
CA ILE A 802 7.11 0.88 16.71
C ILE A 802 6.03 1.76 16.10
N VAL A 803 6.41 2.88 15.48
CA VAL A 803 5.52 3.68 14.62
C VAL A 803 6.21 3.81 13.28
N ALA A 804 5.58 3.34 12.20
CA ALA A 804 6.23 3.30 10.90
C ALA A 804 5.26 3.48 9.72
N SER A 805 5.82 3.88 8.57
CA SER A 805 5.12 4.00 7.29
C SER A 805 4.73 2.63 6.73
N ASP A 806 3.80 2.63 5.78
CA ASP A 806 3.40 1.45 5.01
C ASP A 806 4.59 0.74 4.35
N GLY A 807 5.61 1.48 3.89
CA GLY A 807 6.84 0.90 3.33
C GLY A 807 7.56 -0.10 4.24
N LEU A 808 7.42 0.00 5.58
CA LEU A 808 7.85 -1.06 6.48
C LEU A 808 6.85 -2.23 6.51
N TRP A 809 5.57 -1.90 6.71
CA TRP A 809 4.53 -2.86 7.07
C TRP A 809 4.00 -3.69 5.91
N ASP A 810 4.20 -3.22 4.67
CA ASP A 810 3.97 -3.97 3.44
C ASP A 810 4.90 -5.19 3.33
N GLU A 811 6.11 -5.08 3.90
CA GLU A 811 7.15 -6.09 3.75
C GLU A 811 7.47 -6.85 5.05
N VAL A 812 7.16 -6.26 6.20
CA VAL A 812 7.46 -6.79 7.53
C VAL A 812 6.18 -6.93 8.34
N THR A 813 5.80 -8.17 8.65
CA THR A 813 4.66 -8.44 9.53
C THR A 813 4.97 -8.08 10.99
N ASN A 814 3.93 -7.86 11.79
CA ASN A 814 4.07 -7.60 13.23
C ASN A 814 4.84 -8.72 13.96
N GLU A 815 4.64 -9.97 13.53
CA GLU A 815 5.33 -11.14 14.10
C GLU A 815 6.82 -11.18 13.71
N MET A 816 7.17 -10.79 12.48
CA MET A 816 8.57 -10.66 12.08
C MET A 816 9.29 -9.58 12.89
N ALA A 817 8.65 -8.41 13.04
CA ALA A 817 9.19 -7.33 13.85
C ALA A 817 9.39 -7.77 15.31
N TYR A 818 8.42 -8.49 15.88
CA TYR A 818 8.51 -9.10 17.21
C TYR A 818 9.74 -10.02 17.33
N GLN A 819 9.86 -11.02 16.45
CA GLN A 819 10.94 -12.00 16.49
C GLN A 819 12.32 -11.37 16.30
N LEU A 820 12.44 -10.38 15.41
CA LEU A 820 13.69 -9.64 15.19
C LEU A 820 14.12 -8.90 16.47
N LEU A 821 13.23 -8.09 17.04
CA LEU A 821 13.52 -7.31 18.23
C LEU A 821 13.88 -8.21 19.41
N HIS A 822 13.10 -9.28 19.64
CA HIS A 822 13.30 -10.17 20.78
C HIS A 822 14.59 -11.00 20.69
N SER A 823 14.97 -11.44 19.48
CA SER A 823 16.20 -12.23 19.27
C SER A 823 17.49 -11.40 19.36
N LYS A 824 17.40 -10.08 19.12
CA LYS A 824 18.56 -9.17 19.02
C LYS A 824 18.69 -8.17 20.17
N ARG A 825 17.69 -8.10 21.07
CA ARG A 825 17.59 -7.08 22.15
C ARG A 825 18.80 -6.92 23.06
N SER A 826 19.55 -7.99 23.34
CA SER A 826 20.67 -7.94 24.29
C SER A 826 22.00 -7.53 23.66
N ILE A 827 22.06 -7.48 22.32
CA ILE A 827 23.30 -7.29 21.58
C ILE A 827 23.32 -5.91 20.92
N PHE A 828 22.17 -5.46 20.42
CA PHE A 828 22.08 -4.25 19.61
C PHE A 828 21.44 -3.08 20.35
N ARG A 829 21.91 -1.87 20.03
CA ARG A 829 21.34 -0.59 20.45
C ARG A 829 20.01 -0.34 19.71
N THR A 830 19.17 0.54 20.27
CA THR A 830 17.86 0.88 19.69
C THR A 830 17.98 1.38 18.24
N GLY A 831 19.02 2.14 17.89
CA GLY A 831 19.21 2.61 16.51
C GLY A 831 19.70 1.56 15.52
N GLU A 832 20.50 0.60 15.98
CA GLU A 832 20.87 -0.56 15.17
C GLU A 832 19.62 -1.39 14.87
N LEU A 833 18.76 -1.64 15.88
CA LEU A 833 17.49 -2.36 15.69
C LEU A 833 16.53 -1.65 14.71
N ALA A 834 16.40 -0.32 14.82
CA ALA A 834 15.58 0.47 13.89
C ALA A 834 16.12 0.38 12.45
N SER A 835 17.44 0.48 12.29
CA SER A 835 18.10 0.38 10.98
C SER A 835 17.98 -1.02 10.38
N MET A 836 18.09 -2.06 11.22
CA MET A 836 17.87 -3.44 10.81
C MET A 836 16.44 -3.67 10.31
N MET A 837 15.42 -3.09 10.96
CA MET A 837 14.03 -3.19 10.47
C MET A 837 13.85 -2.46 9.13
N LYS A 838 14.47 -1.29 8.97
CA LYS A 838 14.47 -0.52 7.73
C LYS A 838 15.11 -1.30 6.58
N ASP A 839 16.31 -1.83 6.81
CA ASP A 839 17.04 -2.64 5.82
C ASP A 839 16.28 -3.93 5.51
N LEU A 840 15.69 -4.56 6.52
CA LEU A 840 14.83 -5.73 6.37
C LEU A 840 13.66 -5.45 5.41
N ALA A 841 12.94 -4.34 5.59
CA ALA A 841 11.84 -3.96 4.71
C ALA A 841 12.31 -3.74 3.27
N PHE A 842 13.37 -2.94 3.10
CA PHE A 842 13.93 -2.64 1.79
C PHE A 842 14.37 -3.90 1.03
N ILE A 843 15.05 -4.82 1.72
CA ILE A 843 15.57 -6.07 1.16
C ILE A 843 14.44 -7.06 0.86
N SER A 844 13.37 -7.02 1.64
CA SER A 844 12.22 -7.92 1.50
C SER A 844 11.32 -7.56 0.32
N CYS A 845 11.43 -6.34 -0.21
CA CYS A 845 10.62 -5.85 -1.33
C CYS A 845 10.66 -6.79 -2.54
N SER A 846 9.49 -7.29 -2.91
CA SER A 846 9.32 -8.19 -4.06
C SER A 846 9.72 -7.51 -5.39
N SER A 847 10.16 -8.29 -6.39
CA SER A 847 10.75 -7.78 -7.64
C SER A 847 9.83 -6.98 -8.55
N ASP A 848 8.52 -7.01 -8.30
CA ASP A 848 7.50 -6.48 -9.22
C ASP A 848 6.92 -5.12 -8.75
N GLN A 849 7.31 -4.62 -7.57
CA GLN A 849 6.84 -3.35 -7.01
C GLN A 849 8.02 -2.40 -6.75
N SER A 850 7.82 -1.10 -6.98
CA SER A 850 8.78 -0.08 -6.55
C SER A 850 8.78 -0.03 -5.03
N ALA A 851 9.94 -0.24 -4.40
CA ALA A 851 10.05 -0.12 -2.95
C ALA A 851 9.66 1.30 -2.52
N ASP A 852 8.74 1.41 -1.56
CA ASP A 852 8.33 2.71 -1.03
C ASP A 852 9.35 3.26 -0.02
N ASN A 853 9.17 4.53 0.35
CA ASN A 853 9.94 5.12 1.42
C ASN A 853 9.65 4.40 2.74
N ILE A 854 10.70 4.19 3.53
CA ILE A 854 10.59 3.50 4.81
C ILE A 854 10.94 4.50 5.90
N SER A 855 10.03 4.68 6.85
CA SER A 855 10.20 5.56 8.00
C SER A 855 9.81 4.83 9.27
N ILE A 856 10.70 4.81 10.26
CA ILE A 856 10.53 4.07 11.50
C ILE A 856 10.90 4.94 12.70
N VAL A 857 10.00 5.04 13.67
CA VAL A 857 10.26 5.50 15.03
C VAL A 857 10.18 4.29 15.96
N LEU A 858 11.29 3.96 16.62
CA LEU A 858 11.39 2.86 17.56
C LEU A 858 11.64 3.38 18.98
N CYS A 859 10.77 3.01 19.91
CA CYS A 859 10.97 3.17 21.34
C CYS A 859 11.32 1.82 21.96
N ARG A 860 12.28 1.82 22.87
CA ARG A 860 12.61 0.68 23.72
C ARG A 860 12.46 1.09 25.18
N PHE A 861 11.73 0.28 25.94
CA PHE A 861 11.37 0.57 27.33
C PHE A 861 12.34 0.01 28.35
#